data_AF-A0AAN6BLJ6-F1
#
_entry.id   AF-A0AAN6BLJ6-F1
#
_cell.length_a   1.000
_cell.length_b   1.000
_cell.length_c   1.000
_cell.angle_alpha   90.00
_cell.angle_beta   90.00
_cell.angle_gamma   90.00
#
_symmetry.space_group_name_H-M   'P 1'
#
loop_
_entity.id
_entity.type
_entity.pdbx_description
1 polymer ?
#
loop_
_entity_poly.entity_id
_entity_poly.type
_entity_poly.pdbx_seq_one_letter_code
_entity_poly.pdbx_strand_id
1 'polypeptide(L)'
;MELPLLRFYFHGLALVATLLLWGLSAWNGTVKALILAVYHAKLADGTPLQTRYTGIQLIDVPIALLVAFFFYGTNGSVPGYQLFLLDAYSTLQSAFIWLYVESFRQSEKPRWIAQPVVFGLLWQGFGAAISLPLYYALHLSWLLRAPQAATSAVDPRGARVVHAGFLLGAFFPAVLGMLPTWTGAAARSASDHQRILAAWQPDPLWVSWVQLALAFGLSRLRRTEARGPSPQDRTSWWIRGAYLLAATSSVSGHLYTMATALSDRQLSLWHMYIPSGWYGPSGVSDDILIRGPWLFLQWDLIIISLSSVSWVLAILHQAFGKNCGLWTLKVGLILVLGSVLIGPGGTVSLALAIREAQLERSRKDSSQLTFVTRMMSDLSAKVIVITGAASGIGLATARLLAQQGAFLSLADINKSRLGEVADELRKLYPSEVLSTVDPVLTTVLDVRSAQACNDWIQRTVTHFNQPLSGAANLAGVFGKSIGQEVGAIRNMTDPEADFVLDVNCRGTFNCLRAELVHMKTGTRGRHGGSIVNAASIAGIMGVEHNGPYVASKHAVVGWTRTAAKEEGKRAIRVNAIAPGIIATPMISQIEAAAGTTELFGAGDPGALARKGDPEEVAAVVVFLLSDQSSFVNGVVLPVDGGWMC
;
A
#
# COMPACT_ATOMS: atom_id res chain seq x y z
N MET A 1 22.51 -9.12 8.05
CA MET A 1 22.79 -10.52 8.46
C MET A 1 22.13 -11.44 7.44
N GLU A 2 22.82 -12.46 6.96
CA GLU A 2 22.25 -13.35 5.95
C GLU A 2 21.14 -14.24 6.57
N LEU A 3 19.98 -14.31 5.91
CA LEU A 3 18.82 -15.10 6.34
C LEU A 3 19.14 -16.58 6.67
N PRO A 4 20.04 -17.28 5.94
CA PRO A 4 20.45 -18.65 6.29
C PRO A 4 21.17 -18.75 7.65
N LEU A 5 22.02 -17.77 7.98
CA LEU A 5 22.72 -17.72 9.27
C LEU A 5 21.74 -17.48 10.42
N LEU A 6 20.78 -16.56 10.23
CA LEU A 6 19.67 -16.32 11.15
C LEU A 6 18.83 -17.58 11.40
N ARG A 7 18.53 -18.34 10.36
CA ARG A 7 17.82 -19.61 10.48
C ARG A 7 18.61 -20.60 11.35
N PHE A 8 19.92 -20.74 11.14
CA PHE A 8 20.77 -21.62 11.96
C PHE A 8 20.77 -21.16 13.42
N TYR A 9 20.89 -19.85 13.65
CA TYR A 9 20.80 -19.24 14.97
C TYR A 9 19.51 -19.61 15.73
N PHE A 10 18.34 -19.55 15.09
CA PHE A 10 17.08 -19.93 15.73
C PHE A 10 16.98 -21.42 16.10
N HIS A 11 17.52 -22.32 15.28
CA HIS A 11 17.61 -23.74 15.67
C HIS A 11 18.56 -23.93 16.85
N GLY A 12 19.69 -23.22 16.86
CA GLY A 12 20.62 -23.20 17.98
C GLY A 12 19.95 -22.70 19.27
N LEU A 13 19.16 -21.62 19.20
CA LEU A 13 18.38 -21.13 20.34
C LEU A 13 17.38 -22.18 20.86
N ALA A 14 16.66 -22.87 19.98
CA ALA A 14 15.72 -23.93 20.40
C ALA A 14 16.45 -25.11 21.09
N LEU A 15 17.64 -25.49 20.59
CA LEU A 15 18.46 -26.52 21.21
C LEU A 15 18.95 -26.09 22.60
N VAL A 16 19.47 -24.86 22.71
CA VAL A 16 19.92 -24.28 23.98
C VAL A 16 18.74 -24.18 24.96
N ALA A 17 17.57 -23.74 24.50
CA ALA A 17 16.35 -23.70 25.31
C ALA A 17 16.00 -25.08 25.84
N THR A 18 16.06 -26.12 25.01
CA THR A 18 15.77 -27.50 25.42
C THR A 18 16.70 -27.95 26.56
N LEU A 19 18.00 -27.65 26.45
CA LEU A 19 18.99 -27.99 27.48
C LEU A 19 18.77 -27.19 28.77
N LEU A 20 18.55 -25.88 28.67
CA LEU A 20 18.38 -24.99 29.83
C LEU A 20 17.06 -25.21 30.57
N LEU A 21 15.98 -25.50 29.83
CA LEU A 21 14.65 -25.66 30.39
C LEU A 21 14.48 -27.08 30.91
N TRP A 22 14.51 -28.08 30.03
CA TRP A 22 14.23 -29.47 30.43
C TRP A 22 15.46 -30.20 30.95
N GLY A 23 16.64 -29.95 30.38
CA GLY A 23 17.89 -30.57 30.84
C GLY A 23 18.22 -30.18 32.28
N LEU A 24 18.24 -28.88 32.59
CA LEU A 24 18.50 -28.41 33.96
C LEU A 24 17.36 -28.78 34.92
N SER A 25 16.09 -28.67 34.52
CA SER A 25 14.97 -29.07 35.38
C SER A 25 14.92 -30.58 35.66
N ALA A 26 15.41 -31.42 34.73
CA ALA A 26 15.58 -32.85 34.99
C ALA A 26 16.78 -33.08 35.93
N TRP A 27 17.90 -32.43 35.65
CA TRP A 27 19.15 -32.57 36.41
C TRP A 27 19.01 -32.14 37.87
N ASN A 28 18.35 -31.01 38.16
CA ASN A 28 18.16 -30.51 39.52
C ASN A 28 17.00 -31.17 40.27
N GLY A 29 16.29 -32.12 39.65
CA GLY A 29 15.19 -32.84 40.26
C GLY A 29 13.83 -32.14 40.22
N THR A 30 13.69 -30.98 39.58
CA THR A 30 12.41 -30.27 39.44
C THR A 30 11.35 -31.14 38.76
N VAL A 31 11.70 -31.80 37.65
CA VAL A 31 10.77 -32.68 36.92
C VAL A 31 10.29 -33.82 37.82
N LYS A 32 11.23 -34.45 38.56
CA LYS A 32 10.91 -35.52 39.51
C LYS A 32 9.96 -35.03 40.61
N ALA A 33 10.22 -33.84 41.15
CA ALA A 33 9.41 -33.26 42.21
C ALA A 33 7.97 -32.97 41.75
N LEU A 34 7.78 -32.44 40.54
CA LEU A 34 6.46 -32.20 39.96
C LEU A 34 5.66 -33.49 39.78
N ILE A 35 6.31 -34.54 39.26
CA ILE A 35 5.70 -35.87 39.10
C ILE A 35 5.29 -36.44 40.45
N LEU A 36 6.16 -36.36 41.47
CA LEU A 36 5.87 -36.83 42.81
C LEU A 36 4.73 -36.04 43.47
N ALA A 37 4.67 -34.72 43.27
CA ALA A 37 3.59 -33.89 43.80
C ALA A 37 2.22 -34.32 43.25
N VAL A 38 2.13 -34.58 41.94
CA VAL A 38 0.92 -35.10 41.30
C VAL A 38 0.62 -36.52 41.75
N TYR A 39 1.63 -37.39 41.81
CA TYR A 39 1.45 -38.80 42.23
C TYR A 39 0.93 -38.91 43.66
N HIS A 40 1.45 -38.11 44.58
CA HIS A 40 1.02 -38.07 45.98
C HIS A 40 -0.17 -37.13 46.24
N ALA A 41 -0.67 -36.43 45.22
CA ALA A 41 -1.74 -35.43 45.32
C ALA A 41 -1.48 -34.39 46.43
N LYS A 42 -0.22 -33.94 46.56
CA LYS A 42 0.21 -33.00 47.61
C LYS A 42 1.39 -32.15 47.13
N LEU A 43 1.33 -30.85 47.38
CA LEU A 43 2.45 -29.92 47.18
C LEU A 43 3.49 -30.07 48.30
N ALA A 44 4.64 -29.43 48.12
CA ALA A 44 5.78 -29.66 48.99
C ALA A 44 5.63 -29.06 50.40
N ASP A 45 4.84 -28.00 50.57
CA ASP A 45 4.41 -27.48 51.89
C ASP A 45 3.31 -28.34 52.56
N GLY A 46 2.85 -29.39 51.89
CA GLY A 46 1.78 -30.26 52.37
C GLY A 46 0.36 -29.83 51.98
N THR A 47 0.20 -28.79 51.16
CA THR A 47 -1.10 -28.41 50.59
C THR A 47 -1.63 -29.53 49.68
N PRO A 48 -2.89 -29.98 49.84
CA PRO A 48 -3.48 -30.96 48.92
C PRO A 48 -3.50 -30.43 47.48
N LEU A 49 -3.10 -31.28 46.52
CA LEU A 49 -3.10 -30.97 45.08
C LEU A 49 -4.25 -31.73 44.41
N GLN A 50 -5.12 -30.99 43.70
CA GLN A 50 -6.15 -31.56 42.86
C GLN A 50 -5.49 -32.21 41.63
N THR A 51 -5.89 -33.45 41.36
CA THR A 51 -5.39 -34.25 40.23
C THR A 51 -6.49 -34.71 39.29
N ARG A 52 -7.73 -34.28 39.54
CA ARG A 52 -8.91 -34.57 38.71
C ARG A 52 -9.69 -33.27 38.48
N TYR A 53 -9.74 -32.84 37.22
CA TYR A 53 -10.42 -31.60 36.82
C TYR A 53 -11.57 -31.89 35.85
N THR A 54 -11.31 -32.78 34.89
CA THR A 54 -12.25 -33.19 33.84
C THR A 54 -12.79 -34.61 34.07
N GLY A 55 -12.09 -35.41 34.88
CA GLY A 55 -12.38 -36.84 35.09
C GLY A 55 -11.70 -37.76 34.07
N ILE A 56 -10.97 -37.21 33.10
CA ILE A 56 -10.25 -37.97 32.07
C ILE A 56 -8.76 -37.94 32.40
N GLN A 57 -8.19 -39.06 32.82
CA GLN A 57 -6.82 -39.14 33.33
C GLN A 57 -5.75 -38.64 32.33
N LEU A 58 -5.93 -38.93 31.03
CA LEU A 58 -5.01 -38.47 29.97
C LEU A 58 -4.96 -36.94 29.82
N ILE A 59 -6.00 -36.24 30.29
CA ILE A 59 -6.12 -34.77 30.25
C ILE A 59 -5.74 -34.19 31.62
N ASP A 60 -6.20 -34.82 32.70
CA ASP A 60 -6.03 -34.32 34.06
C ASP A 60 -4.58 -34.37 34.55
N VAL A 61 -3.80 -35.38 34.17
CA VAL A 61 -2.40 -35.50 34.60
C VAL A 61 -1.53 -34.35 34.07
N PRO A 62 -1.54 -34.01 32.76
CA PRO A 62 -0.84 -32.82 32.25
C PRO A 62 -1.29 -31.52 32.92
N ILE A 63 -2.60 -31.34 33.13
CA ILE A 63 -3.13 -30.14 33.81
C ILE A 63 -2.60 -30.07 35.24
N ALA A 64 -2.63 -31.17 36.00
CA ALA A 64 -2.15 -31.20 37.38
C ALA A 64 -0.65 -30.88 37.49
N LEU A 65 0.17 -31.36 36.54
CA LEU A 65 1.60 -31.03 36.48
C LEU A 65 1.82 -29.53 36.27
N LEU A 66 1.07 -28.93 35.36
CA LEU A 66 1.14 -27.50 35.08
C LEU A 66 0.59 -26.65 36.23
N VAL A 67 -0.49 -27.09 36.88
CA VAL A 67 -1.01 -26.43 38.09
C VAL A 67 0.04 -26.45 39.19
N ALA A 68 0.70 -27.60 39.43
CA ALA A 68 1.79 -27.70 40.41
C ALA A 68 2.96 -26.78 40.05
N PHE A 69 3.31 -26.68 38.76
CA PHE A 69 4.39 -25.83 38.26
C PHE A 69 4.14 -24.34 38.52
N PHE A 70 2.92 -23.84 38.27
CA PHE A 70 2.58 -22.42 38.39
C PHE A 70 2.02 -22.00 39.75
N PHE A 71 1.68 -22.95 40.64
CA PHE A 71 0.99 -22.65 41.90
C PHE A 71 1.72 -21.58 42.73
N TYR A 72 2.98 -21.81 43.07
CA TYR A 72 3.74 -20.88 43.94
C TYR A 72 4.03 -19.53 43.27
N GLY A 73 4.17 -19.52 41.95
CA GLY A 73 4.35 -18.28 41.19
C GLY A 73 3.10 -17.42 41.10
N THR A 74 1.91 -17.98 41.35
CA THR A 74 0.64 -17.27 41.16
C THR A 74 -0.19 -17.13 42.43
N ASN A 75 0.15 -17.85 43.49
CA ASN A 75 -0.64 -17.87 44.73
C ASN A 75 -0.40 -16.67 45.66
N GLY A 76 0.63 -15.84 45.46
CA GLY A 76 0.93 -14.72 46.37
C GLY A 76 1.99 -14.98 47.40
N SER A 77 2.56 -16.19 47.43
CA SER A 77 3.58 -16.56 48.41
C SER A 77 4.91 -15.85 48.19
N VAL A 78 5.23 -15.50 46.94
CA VAL A 78 6.50 -14.85 46.57
C VAL A 78 6.23 -13.65 45.66
N PRO A 79 6.25 -12.41 46.17
CA PRO A 79 5.89 -11.21 45.39
C PRO A 79 6.74 -11.01 44.13
N GLY A 80 8.05 -11.25 44.21
CA GLY A 80 8.94 -11.15 43.04
C GLY A 80 8.62 -12.19 41.96
N TYR A 81 8.14 -13.38 42.34
CA TYR A 81 7.74 -14.40 41.37
C TYR A 81 6.48 -13.96 40.62
N GLN A 82 5.48 -13.46 41.36
CA GLN A 82 4.25 -12.99 40.74
C GLN A 82 4.47 -11.85 39.73
N LEU A 83 5.30 -10.87 40.09
CA LEU A 83 5.60 -9.72 39.22
C LEU A 83 6.34 -10.15 37.96
N PHE A 84 7.32 -11.05 38.10
CA PHE A 84 8.00 -11.63 36.95
C PHE A 84 7.04 -12.37 36.00
N LEU A 85 6.13 -13.19 36.55
CA LEU A 85 5.14 -13.91 35.75
C LEU A 85 4.20 -12.96 35.03
N LEU A 86 3.78 -11.87 35.67
CA LEU A 86 2.93 -10.85 35.03
C LEU A 86 3.61 -10.25 33.79
N ASP A 87 4.89 -9.85 33.91
CA ASP A 87 5.63 -9.26 32.79
C ASP A 87 5.91 -10.29 31.68
N ALA A 88 6.43 -11.46 32.06
CA ALA A 88 6.72 -12.55 31.12
C ALA A 88 5.49 -12.92 30.31
N TYR A 89 4.35 -13.01 30.97
CA TYR A 89 3.10 -13.39 30.36
C TYR A 89 2.51 -12.29 29.46
N SER A 90 2.66 -11.01 29.83
CA SER A 90 2.27 -9.89 28.97
C SER A 90 3.02 -9.88 27.62
N THR A 91 4.30 -10.28 27.64
CA THR A 91 5.12 -10.44 26.45
C THR A 91 4.64 -11.63 25.61
N LEU A 92 4.42 -12.76 26.27
CA LEU A 92 3.97 -14.00 25.62
C LEU A 92 2.65 -13.81 24.87
N GLN A 93 1.64 -13.20 25.49
CA GLN A 93 0.33 -13.03 24.86
C GLN A 93 0.40 -12.16 23.59
N SER A 94 1.33 -11.20 23.55
CA SER A 94 1.56 -10.38 22.34
C SER A 94 2.06 -11.21 21.16
N ALA A 95 2.81 -12.28 21.41
CA ALA A 95 3.37 -13.13 20.37
C ALA A 95 2.29 -13.82 19.52
N PHE A 96 1.11 -14.13 20.10
CA PHE A 96 0.00 -14.67 19.32
C PHE A 96 -0.39 -13.73 18.17
N ILE A 97 -0.49 -12.42 18.41
CA ILE A 97 -0.81 -11.46 17.35
C ILE A 97 0.21 -11.54 16.22
N TRP A 98 1.51 -11.62 16.54
CA TRP A 98 2.57 -11.70 15.53
C TRP A 98 2.43 -12.94 14.66
N LEU A 99 2.23 -14.10 15.29
CA LEU A 99 2.06 -15.38 14.58
C LEU A 99 0.80 -15.37 13.70
N TYR A 100 -0.32 -14.90 14.22
CA TYR A 100 -1.59 -14.90 13.50
C TYR A 100 -1.60 -13.93 12.32
N VAL A 101 -1.10 -12.71 12.48
CA VAL A 101 -1.03 -11.75 11.36
C VAL A 101 -0.16 -12.31 10.23
N GLU A 102 1.00 -12.90 10.56
CA GLU A 102 1.86 -13.54 9.56
C GLU A 102 1.18 -14.76 8.90
N SER A 103 0.39 -15.53 9.66
CA SER A 103 -0.41 -16.64 9.13
C SER A 103 -1.51 -16.20 8.17
N PHE A 104 -1.94 -14.93 8.19
CA PHE A 104 -2.96 -14.39 7.28
C PHE A 104 -2.41 -13.68 6.04
N ARG A 105 -1.10 -13.53 5.85
CA ARG A 105 -0.52 -13.01 4.58
C ARG A 105 -0.94 -13.78 3.32
N GLN A 106 -1.19 -13.09 2.21
CA GLN A 106 -1.73 -13.65 0.96
C GLN A 106 -0.66 -14.24 0.03
N SER A 107 0.19 -15.10 0.57
CA SER A 107 1.23 -15.81 -0.18
C SER A 107 1.11 -17.31 0.04
N GLU A 108 1.52 -18.13 -0.93
CA GLU A 108 1.54 -19.58 -0.75
C GLU A 108 2.52 -19.96 0.35
N LYS A 109 2.01 -20.64 1.40
CA LYS A 109 2.80 -21.02 2.58
C LYS A 109 2.71 -22.51 2.85
N PRO A 110 3.76 -23.11 3.42
CA PRO A 110 3.68 -24.40 4.07
C PRO A 110 2.58 -24.43 5.15
N ARG A 111 1.86 -25.57 5.27
CA ARG A 111 0.77 -25.76 6.23
C ARG A 111 1.16 -25.39 7.67
N TRP A 112 2.37 -25.74 8.08
CA TRP A 112 2.91 -25.44 9.42
C TRP A 112 2.94 -23.95 9.75
N ILE A 113 3.20 -23.08 8.76
CA ILE A 113 3.23 -21.61 8.95
C ILE A 113 1.82 -21.03 8.87
N ALA A 114 0.97 -21.61 8.02
CA ALA A 114 -0.42 -21.18 7.86
C ALA A 114 -1.31 -21.53 9.06
N GLN A 115 -0.89 -22.48 9.92
CA GLN A 115 -1.66 -22.98 11.06
C GLN A 115 -0.87 -22.81 12.37
N PRO A 116 -0.80 -21.59 12.93
CA PRO A 116 0.00 -21.32 14.13
C PRO A 116 -0.47 -22.09 15.38
N VAL A 117 -1.68 -22.68 15.35
CA VAL A 117 -2.22 -23.57 16.40
C VAL A 117 -1.27 -24.70 16.76
N VAL A 118 -0.55 -25.27 15.79
CA VAL A 118 0.42 -26.35 16.04
C VAL A 118 1.56 -25.86 16.94
N PHE A 119 1.99 -24.61 16.79
CA PHE A 119 3.03 -24.01 17.64
C PHE A 119 2.48 -23.61 19.00
N GLY A 120 1.20 -23.27 19.11
CA GLY A 120 0.51 -23.12 20.40
C GLY A 120 0.49 -24.42 21.21
N LEU A 121 0.24 -25.56 20.55
CA LEU A 121 0.31 -26.89 21.17
C LEU A 121 1.73 -27.24 21.64
N LEU A 122 2.73 -27.00 20.77
CA LEU A 122 4.13 -27.25 21.12
C LEU A 122 4.61 -26.36 22.26
N TRP A 123 4.19 -25.10 22.27
CA TRP A 123 4.44 -24.18 23.37
C TRP A 123 3.84 -24.76 24.67
N GLN A 124 2.57 -25.18 24.67
CA GLN A 124 1.95 -25.71 25.88
C GLN A 124 2.66 -26.96 26.44
N GLY A 125 3.12 -27.84 25.55
CA GLY A 125 3.78 -29.09 25.94
C GLY A 125 5.25 -28.93 26.34
N PHE A 126 5.99 -28.01 25.71
CA PHE A 126 7.45 -27.95 25.80
C PHE A 126 8.01 -26.58 26.21
N GLY A 127 7.22 -25.51 26.19
CA GLY A 127 7.63 -24.14 26.50
C GLY A 127 7.79 -23.24 25.27
N ALA A 128 7.55 -21.94 25.47
CA ALA A 128 7.54 -20.97 24.36
C ALA A 128 8.94 -20.71 23.80
N ALA A 129 9.97 -20.69 24.65
CA ALA A 129 11.36 -20.53 24.24
C ALA A 129 11.89 -21.65 23.34
N ILE A 130 11.21 -22.80 23.25
CA ILE A 130 11.52 -23.83 22.25
C ILE A 130 10.66 -23.62 21.01
N SER A 131 9.34 -23.43 21.19
CA SER A 131 8.38 -23.35 20.09
C SER A 131 8.58 -22.13 19.19
N LEU A 132 8.78 -20.93 19.75
CA LEU A 132 8.88 -19.68 18.99
C LEU A 132 10.13 -19.63 18.09
N PRO A 133 11.36 -19.94 18.56
CA PRO A 133 12.51 -20.00 17.67
C PRO A 133 12.33 -20.99 16.52
N LEU A 134 11.73 -22.16 16.76
CA LEU A 134 11.44 -23.13 15.69
C LEU A 134 10.46 -22.56 14.67
N TYR A 135 9.39 -21.89 15.13
CA TYR A 135 8.48 -21.18 14.24
C TYR A 135 9.21 -20.12 13.40
N TYR A 136 10.02 -19.26 14.03
CA TYR A 136 10.77 -18.21 13.35
C TYR A 136 11.75 -18.78 12.33
N ALA A 137 12.43 -19.89 12.63
CA ALA A 137 13.32 -20.55 11.69
C ALA A 137 12.58 -21.07 10.44
N LEU A 138 11.39 -21.65 10.63
CA LEU A 138 10.53 -22.10 9.53
C LEU A 138 9.99 -20.92 8.71
N HIS A 139 9.55 -19.86 9.39
CA HIS A 139 9.08 -18.63 8.77
C HIS A 139 10.16 -17.98 7.89
N LEU A 140 11.39 -17.86 8.40
CA LEU A 140 12.52 -17.35 7.61
C LEU A 140 12.87 -18.28 6.43
N SER A 141 12.74 -19.60 6.59
CA SER A 141 12.96 -20.57 5.50
C SER A 141 11.93 -20.42 4.37
N TRP A 142 10.74 -19.97 4.69
CA TRP A 142 9.72 -19.64 3.70
C TRP A 142 10.00 -18.29 3.04
N LEU A 143 10.35 -17.25 3.81
CA LEU A 143 10.74 -15.94 3.27
C LEU A 143 11.95 -16.00 2.32
N LEU A 144 12.90 -16.92 2.58
CA LEU A 144 14.02 -17.20 1.68
C LEU A 144 13.58 -17.70 0.30
N ARG A 145 12.51 -18.51 0.24
CA ARG A 145 11.99 -19.11 -1.00
C ARG A 145 10.97 -18.22 -1.71
N ALA A 146 10.26 -17.39 -0.96
CA ALA A 146 9.25 -16.46 -1.46
C ALA A 146 9.52 -15.05 -0.93
N PRO A 147 10.52 -14.31 -1.46
CA PRO A 147 10.92 -13.01 -0.92
C PRO A 147 9.80 -11.96 -0.94
N GLN A 148 8.89 -12.09 -1.91
CA GLN A 148 7.71 -11.21 -2.06
C GLN A 148 6.66 -11.43 -0.96
N ALA A 149 6.74 -12.54 -0.21
CA ALA A 149 5.81 -12.83 0.87
C ALA A 149 5.89 -11.77 1.99
N ALA A 150 7.06 -11.20 2.25
CA ALA A 150 7.25 -10.14 3.24
C ALA A 150 6.49 -8.85 2.91
N THR A 151 6.21 -8.60 1.62
CA THR A 151 5.46 -7.43 1.14
C THR A 151 4.04 -7.78 0.72
N SER A 152 3.62 -9.05 0.84
CA SER A 152 2.27 -9.49 0.52
C SER A 152 1.22 -8.92 1.48
N ALA A 153 0.02 -8.65 0.95
CA ALA A 153 -1.10 -8.13 1.73
C ALA A 153 -1.61 -9.18 2.72
N VAL A 154 -2.18 -8.73 3.83
CA VAL A 154 -2.86 -9.63 4.78
C VAL A 154 -4.27 -9.89 4.28
N ASP A 155 -4.80 -11.10 4.51
CA ASP A 155 -6.17 -11.42 4.20
C ASP A 155 -7.14 -10.51 4.99
N PRO A 156 -8.08 -9.80 4.31
CA PRO A 156 -8.98 -8.86 4.97
C PRO A 156 -9.85 -9.49 6.06
N ARG A 157 -10.19 -10.78 5.96
CA ARG A 157 -11.02 -11.45 6.99
C ARG A 157 -10.19 -11.75 8.21
N GLY A 158 -8.98 -12.29 8.00
CA GLY A 158 -7.98 -12.46 9.05
C GLY A 158 -7.74 -11.15 9.80
N ALA A 159 -7.49 -10.06 9.08
CA ALA A 159 -7.23 -8.75 9.69
C ALA A 159 -8.35 -8.27 10.62
N ARG A 160 -9.62 -8.47 10.23
CA ARG A 160 -10.78 -8.06 11.04
C ARG A 160 -10.96 -8.85 12.33
N VAL A 161 -10.41 -10.05 12.45
CA VAL A 161 -10.65 -10.89 13.64
C VAL A 161 -9.50 -10.88 14.63
N VAL A 162 -8.30 -10.45 14.22
CA VAL A 162 -7.09 -10.56 15.05
C VAL A 162 -7.27 -9.84 16.39
N HIS A 163 -7.85 -8.65 16.43
CA HIS A 163 -8.04 -7.90 17.68
C HIS A 163 -9.07 -8.55 18.62
N ALA A 164 -10.23 -8.98 18.09
CA ALA A 164 -11.25 -9.67 18.87
C ALA A 164 -10.74 -11.03 19.36
N GLY A 165 -10.01 -11.73 18.51
CA GLY A 165 -9.34 -12.99 18.81
C GLY A 165 -8.27 -12.84 19.89
N PHE A 166 -7.50 -11.75 19.88
CA PHE A 166 -6.57 -11.43 20.96
C PHE A 166 -7.32 -11.11 22.26
N LEU A 167 -8.35 -10.26 22.23
CA LEU A 167 -9.07 -9.90 23.46
C LEU A 167 -9.72 -11.13 24.11
N LEU A 168 -10.51 -11.88 23.35
CA LEU A 168 -11.28 -13.02 23.84
C LEU A 168 -10.43 -14.27 24.07
N GLY A 169 -9.40 -14.46 23.24
CA GLY A 169 -8.60 -15.66 23.23
C GLY A 169 -7.36 -15.56 24.12
N ALA A 170 -6.72 -14.40 24.19
CA ALA A 170 -5.42 -14.19 24.86
C ALA A 170 -5.56 -13.30 26.10
N PHE A 171 -6.02 -12.05 25.93
CA PHE A 171 -6.02 -11.04 26.99
C PHE A 171 -6.98 -11.37 28.15
N PHE A 172 -8.25 -11.67 27.87
CA PHE A 172 -9.20 -11.97 28.95
C PHE A 172 -8.84 -13.25 29.71
N PRO A 173 -8.54 -14.38 29.05
CA PRO A 173 -8.06 -15.57 29.76
C PRO A 173 -6.79 -15.30 30.56
N ALA A 174 -5.91 -14.45 30.04
CA ALA A 174 -4.71 -14.02 30.76
C ALA A 174 -5.02 -13.24 32.03
N VAL A 175 -5.90 -12.24 31.95
CA VAL A 175 -6.36 -11.46 33.09
C VAL A 175 -7.05 -12.36 34.11
N LEU A 176 -7.88 -13.30 33.67
CA LEU A 176 -8.57 -14.25 34.56
C LEU A 176 -7.61 -15.25 35.22
N GLY A 177 -6.62 -15.75 34.47
CA GLY A 177 -5.56 -16.63 35.00
C GLY A 177 -4.63 -15.92 35.98
N MET A 178 -4.47 -14.59 35.84
CA MET A 178 -3.67 -13.75 36.72
C MET A 178 -4.47 -13.03 37.82
N LEU A 179 -5.81 -12.99 37.79
CA LEU A 179 -6.66 -12.62 38.94
C LEU A 179 -6.14 -13.19 40.26
N PRO A 180 -5.77 -14.48 40.31
CA PRO A 180 -5.03 -15.10 41.38
C PRO A 180 -3.92 -14.29 42.06
N THR A 181 -3.15 -13.55 41.27
CA THR A 181 -1.97 -12.84 41.72
C THR A 181 -2.31 -11.51 42.36
N TRP A 182 -3.41 -10.88 41.93
CA TRP A 182 -3.81 -9.53 42.34
C TRP A 182 -4.57 -9.47 43.66
N THR A 183 -5.18 -10.57 44.09
CA THR A 183 -5.94 -10.62 45.35
C THR A 183 -5.07 -11.03 46.56
N GLY A 184 -3.82 -11.45 46.34
CA GLY A 184 -2.91 -11.92 47.40
C GLY A 184 -3.20 -13.33 47.93
N ALA A 185 -2.23 -13.90 48.66
CA ALA A 185 -2.28 -15.29 49.13
C ALA A 185 -3.37 -15.61 50.14
N ALA A 186 -3.81 -14.61 50.92
CA ALA A 186 -4.83 -14.79 51.95
C ALA A 186 -6.27 -14.75 51.41
N ALA A 187 -6.48 -14.32 50.16
CA ALA A 187 -7.82 -13.98 49.66
C ALA A 187 -8.66 -15.17 49.16
N ARG A 188 -8.09 -16.37 49.03
CA ARG A 188 -8.82 -17.57 48.54
C ARG A 188 -8.16 -18.88 48.93
N SER A 189 -8.95 -19.95 48.96
CA SER A 189 -8.45 -21.28 49.32
C SER A 189 -7.49 -21.85 48.25
N ALA A 190 -6.57 -22.72 48.65
CA ALA A 190 -5.67 -23.42 47.72
C ALA A 190 -6.44 -24.22 46.66
N SER A 191 -7.59 -24.80 47.05
CA SER A 191 -8.49 -25.51 46.15
C SER A 191 -9.05 -24.62 45.04
N ASP A 192 -9.53 -23.42 45.39
CA ASP A 192 -10.08 -22.49 44.41
C ASP A 192 -9.00 -21.94 43.49
N HIS A 193 -7.81 -21.70 44.04
CA HIS A 193 -6.67 -21.28 43.24
C HIS A 193 -6.29 -22.32 42.17
N GLN A 194 -6.21 -23.59 42.55
CA GLN A 194 -5.87 -24.67 41.63
C GLN A 194 -6.92 -24.84 40.52
N ARG A 195 -8.22 -24.65 40.81
CA ARG A 195 -9.27 -24.67 39.78
C ARG A 195 -9.13 -23.54 38.78
N ILE A 196 -8.81 -22.33 39.24
CA ILE A 196 -8.58 -21.18 38.36
C ILE A 196 -7.36 -21.45 37.46
N LEU A 197 -6.26 -21.96 38.02
CA LEU A 197 -5.08 -22.32 37.24
C LEU A 197 -5.41 -23.41 36.20
N ALA A 198 -6.12 -24.47 36.60
CA ALA A 198 -6.48 -25.57 35.72
C ALA A 198 -7.37 -25.15 34.55
N ALA A 199 -8.32 -24.23 34.78
CA ALA A 199 -9.16 -23.66 33.72
C ALA A 199 -8.34 -22.85 32.70
N TRP A 200 -7.23 -22.25 33.17
CA TRP A 200 -6.37 -21.40 32.38
C TRP A 200 -5.25 -22.15 31.62
N GLN A 201 -4.71 -23.26 32.15
CA GLN A 201 -3.60 -23.99 31.52
C GLN A 201 -3.77 -24.35 30.02
N PRO A 202 -4.96 -24.55 29.46
CA PRO A 202 -5.12 -24.73 28.01
C PRO A 202 -5.11 -23.43 27.19
N ASP A 203 -4.61 -22.29 27.71
CA ASP A 203 -4.78 -20.97 27.09
C ASP A 203 -4.34 -20.88 25.62
N PRO A 204 -3.22 -21.44 25.15
CA PRO A 204 -2.85 -21.35 23.73
C PRO A 204 -3.85 -22.08 22.83
N LEU A 205 -4.54 -23.10 23.36
CA LEU A 205 -5.62 -23.79 22.67
C LEU A 205 -6.85 -22.89 22.61
N TRP A 206 -7.27 -22.29 23.73
CA TRP A 206 -8.40 -21.37 23.75
C TRP A 206 -8.21 -20.20 22.78
N VAL A 207 -7.03 -19.56 22.79
CA VAL A 207 -6.66 -18.50 21.82
C VAL A 207 -6.87 -19.00 20.41
N SER A 208 -6.32 -20.18 20.10
CA SER A 208 -6.32 -20.74 18.76
C SER A 208 -7.71 -21.11 18.25
N TRP A 209 -8.54 -21.69 19.10
CA TRP A 209 -9.89 -22.08 18.76
C TRP A 209 -10.80 -20.88 18.57
N VAL A 210 -10.72 -19.87 19.45
CA VAL A 210 -11.49 -18.63 19.33
C VAL A 210 -11.12 -17.91 18.03
N GLN A 211 -9.84 -17.81 17.71
CA GLN A 211 -9.39 -17.18 16.46
C GLN A 211 -9.89 -17.92 15.21
N LEU A 212 -9.79 -19.26 15.19
CA LEU A 212 -10.31 -20.07 14.09
C LEU A 212 -11.83 -19.96 13.95
N ALA A 213 -12.57 -19.98 15.06
CA ALA A 213 -14.02 -19.87 15.06
C ALA A 213 -14.50 -18.51 14.53
N LEU A 214 -13.85 -17.41 14.95
CA LEU A 214 -14.16 -16.07 14.46
C LEU A 214 -13.85 -15.92 12.97
N ALA A 215 -12.68 -16.40 12.52
CA ALA A 215 -12.30 -16.39 11.11
C ALA A 215 -13.29 -17.20 10.25
N PHE A 216 -13.68 -18.38 10.73
CA PHE A 216 -14.65 -19.25 10.05
C PHE A 216 -16.05 -18.62 10.00
N GLY A 217 -16.55 -18.06 11.10
CA GLY A 217 -17.86 -17.41 11.16
C GLY A 217 -17.98 -16.24 10.17
N LEU A 218 -16.95 -15.40 10.09
CA LEU A 218 -16.92 -14.29 9.12
C LEU A 218 -16.75 -14.75 7.67
N SER A 219 -16.13 -15.90 7.42
CA SER A 219 -16.05 -16.48 6.07
C SER A 219 -17.43 -16.86 5.50
N ARG A 220 -18.41 -17.15 6.37
CA ARG A 220 -19.80 -17.46 6.00
C ARG A 220 -20.66 -16.23 5.79
N LEU A 221 -20.28 -15.08 6.36
CA LEU A 221 -20.95 -13.81 6.16
C LEU A 221 -20.51 -13.23 4.80
N ARG A 222 -21.10 -13.72 3.71
CA ARG A 222 -21.02 -13.10 2.39
C ARG A 222 -21.72 -11.74 2.44
N ARG A 223 -20.95 -10.65 2.59
CA ARG A 223 -21.44 -9.33 2.22
C ARG A 223 -20.54 -8.70 1.16
N THR A 224 -21.20 -8.28 0.09
CA THR A 224 -20.77 -7.36 -0.95
C THR A 224 -20.32 -6.05 -0.31
N GLU A 225 -19.00 -5.82 -0.21
CA GLU A 225 -18.49 -4.50 0.13
C GLU A 225 -18.25 -3.70 -1.15
N ALA A 226 -19.28 -2.97 -1.55
CA ALA A 226 -19.15 -1.79 -2.40
C ALA A 226 -19.26 -0.55 -1.49
N ARG A 227 -18.35 0.41 -1.72
CA ARG A 227 -18.22 1.76 -1.12
C ARG A 227 -17.34 1.88 0.15
N GLY A 228 -16.49 2.89 0.16
CA GLY A 228 -15.44 3.20 1.15
C GLY A 228 -14.01 2.95 0.64
N PRO A 229 -12.95 3.35 1.40
CA PRO A 229 -11.55 3.24 0.98
C PRO A 229 -11.20 1.83 0.52
N SER A 230 -10.15 1.70 -0.30
CA SER A 230 -9.80 0.44 -0.95
C SER A 230 -9.79 -0.71 0.08
N PRO A 231 -10.25 -1.93 -0.26
CA PRO A 231 -10.28 -3.05 0.67
C PRO A 231 -8.94 -3.31 1.40
N GLN A 232 -7.83 -2.90 0.79
CA GLN A 232 -6.48 -3.00 1.34
C GLN A 232 -6.13 -1.93 2.38
N ASP A 233 -6.59 -0.68 2.23
CA ASP A 233 -6.35 0.38 3.23
C ASP A 233 -7.00 0.03 4.58
N ARG A 234 -8.23 -0.51 4.53
CA ARG A 234 -8.93 -0.98 5.74
C ARG A 234 -8.18 -2.13 6.41
N THR A 235 -7.59 -3.02 5.62
CA THR A 235 -6.82 -4.16 6.12
C THR A 235 -5.58 -3.69 6.89
N SER A 236 -4.83 -2.72 6.35
CA SER A 236 -3.67 -2.13 7.03
C SER A 236 -4.06 -1.53 8.39
N TRP A 237 -5.18 -0.79 8.43
CA TRP A 237 -5.69 -0.19 9.66
C TRP A 237 -5.98 -1.23 10.74
N TRP A 238 -6.68 -2.32 10.40
CA TRP A 238 -6.99 -3.40 11.35
C TRP A 238 -5.74 -4.07 11.93
N ILE A 239 -4.74 -4.35 11.08
CA ILE A 239 -3.50 -5.00 11.51
C ILE A 239 -2.68 -4.08 12.42
N ARG A 240 -2.53 -2.81 12.05
CA ARG A 240 -1.82 -1.83 12.88
C ARG A 240 -2.53 -1.63 14.22
N GLY A 241 -3.85 -1.57 14.22
CA GLY A 241 -4.64 -1.53 15.46
C GLY A 241 -4.39 -2.74 16.37
N ALA A 242 -4.32 -3.95 15.81
CA ALA A 242 -3.99 -5.15 16.57
C ALA A 242 -2.59 -5.09 17.20
N TYR A 243 -1.56 -4.69 16.43
CA TYR A 243 -0.22 -4.54 16.98
C TYR A 243 -0.13 -3.47 18.06
N LEU A 244 -0.83 -2.35 17.92
CA LEU A 244 -0.88 -1.31 18.94
C LEU A 244 -1.57 -1.81 20.22
N LEU A 245 -2.65 -2.58 20.10
CA LEU A 245 -3.32 -3.20 21.24
C LEU A 245 -2.38 -4.18 21.98
N ALA A 246 -1.65 -5.02 21.24
CA ALA A 246 -0.63 -5.90 21.80
C ALA A 246 0.44 -5.11 22.55
N ALA A 247 0.93 -4.03 21.92
CA ALA A 247 1.94 -3.17 22.49
C ALA A 247 1.46 -2.55 23.80
N THR A 248 0.27 -1.94 23.83
CA THR A 248 -0.30 -1.36 25.04
C THR A 248 -0.40 -2.40 26.17
N SER A 249 -0.90 -3.61 25.87
CA SER A 249 -1.00 -4.68 26.88
C SER A 249 0.35 -5.05 27.48
N SER A 250 1.37 -5.26 26.65
CA SER A 250 2.70 -5.66 27.13
C SER A 250 3.43 -4.52 27.84
N VAL A 251 3.35 -3.29 27.33
CA VAL A 251 3.94 -2.11 27.95
C VAL A 251 3.34 -1.87 29.34
N SER A 252 2.02 -2.01 29.49
CA SER A 252 1.35 -1.85 30.79
C SER A 252 1.85 -2.87 31.82
N GLY A 253 1.95 -4.15 31.44
CA GLY A 253 2.46 -5.20 32.34
C GLY A 253 3.93 -4.97 32.74
N HIS A 254 4.76 -4.57 31.76
CA HIS A 254 6.17 -4.31 31.99
C HIS A 254 6.40 -3.08 32.88
N LEU A 255 5.76 -1.95 32.56
CA LEU A 255 5.92 -0.71 33.34
C LEU A 255 5.38 -0.85 34.76
N TYR A 256 4.27 -1.57 34.94
CA TYR A 256 3.77 -1.90 36.28
C TYR A 256 4.82 -2.69 37.07
N THR A 257 5.36 -3.75 36.45
CA THR A 257 6.39 -4.60 37.06
C THR A 257 7.66 -3.81 37.43
N MET A 258 8.13 -2.95 36.53
CA MET A 258 9.27 -2.06 36.80
C MET A 258 8.98 -1.08 37.94
N ALA A 259 7.84 -0.41 37.91
CA ALA A 259 7.49 0.60 38.92
C ALA A 259 7.36 -0.02 40.32
N THR A 260 6.73 -1.20 40.42
CA THR A 260 6.61 -1.93 41.69
C THR A 260 7.97 -2.42 42.18
N ALA A 261 8.78 -3.02 41.32
CA ALA A 261 10.09 -3.53 41.71
C ALA A 261 11.11 -2.42 42.08
N LEU A 262 10.99 -1.23 41.48
CA LEU A 262 11.84 -0.08 41.83
C LEU A 262 11.40 0.64 43.11
N SER A 263 10.15 0.49 43.52
CA SER A 263 9.61 1.14 44.73
C SER A 263 9.76 0.28 45.99
N ASP A 264 9.83 -1.04 45.86
CA ASP A 264 10.02 -1.96 46.99
C ASP A 264 11.49 -2.37 47.14
N ARG A 265 12.10 -2.05 48.28
CA ARG A 265 13.51 -2.39 48.60
C ARG A 265 13.76 -3.87 48.81
N GLN A 266 12.71 -4.68 49.02
CA GLN A 266 12.81 -6.13 49.16
C GLN A 266 12.82 -6.85 47.79
N LEU A 267 12.45 -6.14 46.72
CA LEU A 267 12.47 -6.68 45.35
C LEU A 267 13.74 -6.26 44.63
N SER A 268 14.30 -7.18 43.85
CA SER A 268 15.50 -6.93 43.05
C SER A 268 15.25 -7.32 41.60
N LEU A 269 15.25 -6.33 40.71
CA LEU A 269 15.12 -6.55 39.26
C LEU A 269 16.18 -7.53 38.73
N TRP A 270 17.41 -7.44 39.25
CA TRP A 270 18.49 -8.36 38.88
C TRP A 270 18.14 -9.82 39.21
N HIS A 271 17.70 -10.11 40.43
CA HIS A 271 17.31 -11.48 40.81
C HIS A 271 16.03 -11.95 40.12
N MET A 272 15.19 -11.01 39.68
CA MET A 272 13.92 -11.31 39.02
C MET A 272 14.13 -11.75 37.58
N TYR A 273 14.97 -11.05 36.82
CA TYR A 273 15.17 -11.34 35.39
C TYR A 273 16.43 -12.12 35.07
N ILE A 274 17.45 -12.08 35.93
CA ILE A 274 18.73 -12.73 35.66
C ILE A 274 18.83 -14.02 36.47
N PRO A 275 18.94 -15.17 35.79
CA PRO A 275 19.21 -16.44 36.44
C PRO A 275 20.50 -16.37 37.28
N SER A 276 20.38 -16.55 38.60
CA SER A 276 21.53 -16.65 39.50
C SER A 276 21.73 -18.09 39.97
N GLY A 277 22.53 -18.89 39.25
CA GLY A 277 22.88 -20.26 39.67
C GLY A 277 21.69 -21.13 40.09
N TRP A 278 21.82 -21.89 41.18
CA TRP A 278 20.82 -22.84 41.69
C TRP A 278 19.90 -22.28 42.78
N TYR A 279 19.89 -20.95 42.99
CA TYR A 279 19.17 -20.31 44.09
C TYR A 279 17.82 -19.75 43.60
N GLY A 280 16.79 -19.89 44.43
CA GLY A 280 15.48 -19.31 44.17
C GLY A 280 15.37 -17.84 44.56
N PRO A 281 14.18 -17.24 44.44
CA PRO A 281 13.94 -15.90 44.94
C PRO A 281 14.16 -15.83 46.46
N SER A 282 14.57 -14.66 46.95
CA SER A 282 14.88 -14.44 48.36
C SER A 282 13.65 -14.68 49.25
N GLY A 283 13.85 -15.38 50.38
CA GLY A 283 12.79 -15.66 51.35
C GLY A 283 11.99 -16.94 51.09
N VAL A 284 12.38 -17.75 50.11
CA VAL A 284 11.77 -19.06 49.82
C VAL A 284 12.55 -20.17 50.53
N SER A 285 11.84 -21.22 50.97
CA SER A 285 12.45 -22.46 51.47
C SER A 285 13.38 -23.11 50.43
N ASP A 286 14.22 -24.07 50.86
CA ASP A 286 15.05 -24.90 49.95
C ASP A 286 14.23 -25.85 49.05
N ASP A 287 13.01 -25.46 48.70
CA ASP A 287 12.03 -26.27 48.00
C ASP A 287 12.23 -26.22 46.49
N ILE A 288 12.41 -27.39 45.90
CA ILE A 288 12.65 -27.53 44.48
C ILE A 288 11.41 -27.18 43.62
N LEU A 289 10.18 -27.30 44.16
CA LEU A 289 8.94 -26.94 43.45
C LEU A 289 8.72 -25.43 43.33
N ILE A 290 9.53 -24.62 44.00
CA ILE A 290 9.49 -23.16 43.86
C ILE A 290 10.70 -22.71 43.04
N ARG A 291 11.90 -23.18 43.40
CA ARG A 291 13.16 -22.75 42.76
C ARG A 291 13.30 -23.23 41.32
N GLY A 292 12.85 -24.45 41.04
CA GLY A 292 12.94 -25.08 39.73
C GLY A 292 12.12 -24.36 38.65
N PRO A 293 10.78 -24.26 38.83
CA PRO A 293 9.91 -23.53 37.91
C PRO A 293 10.27 -22.05 37.75
N TRP A 294 10.75 -21.41 38.82
CA TRP A 294 11.28 -20.05 38.78
C TRP A 294 12.43 -19.93 37.78
N LEU A 295 13.49 -20.71 37.99
CA LEU A 295 14.68 -20.69 37.14
C LEU A 295 14.34 -21.04 35.68
N PHE A 296 13.44 -22.01 35.47
CA PHE A 296 12.93 -22.36 34.15
C PHE A 296 12.36 -21.14 33.43
N LEU A 297 11.45 -20.40 34.07
CA LEU A 297 10.77 -19.29 33.42
C LEU A 297 11.69 -18.08 33.18
N GLN A 298 12.71 -17.86 34.02
CA GLN A 298 13.73 -16.83 33.76
C GLN A 298 14.48 -17.09 32.44
N TRP A 299 14.89 -18.33 32.21
CA TRP A 299 15.50 -18.73 30.93
C TRP A 299 14.51 -18.64 29.77
N ASP A 300 13.25 -19.05 30.00
CA ASP A 300 12.18 -18.98 29.01
C ASP A 300 12.04 -17.53 28.49
N LEU A 301 11.88 -16.56 29.40
CA LEU A 301 11.70 -15.16 29.05
C LEU A 301 12.88 -14.58 28.26
N ILE A 302 14.12 -14.89 28.64
CA ILE A 302 15.33 -14.41 27.95
C ILE A 302 15.32 -14.90 26.50
N ILE A 303 15.05 -16.19 26.29
CA ILE A 303 15.10 -16.80 24.96
C ILE A 303 13.93 -16.30 24.09
N ILE A 304 12.72 -16.16 24.65
CA ILE A 304 11.56 -15.57 23.97
C ILE A 304 11.90 -14.15 23.51
N SER A 305 12.49 -13.33 24.39
CA SER A 305 12.81 -11.93 24.12
C SER A 305 13.85 -11.82 23.00
N LEU A 306 14.95 -12.56 23.15
CA LEU A 306 16.06 -12.56 22.20
C LEU A 306 15.62 -13.07 20.81
N SER A 307 14.83 -14.14 20.78
CA SER A 307 14.32 -14.70 19.52
C SER A 307 13.38 -13.75 18.81
N SER A 308 12.44 -13.12 19.54
CA SER A 308 11.44 -12.22 18.96
C SER A 308 12.06 -10.92 18.42
N VAL A 309 13.01 -10.33 19.15
CA VAL A 309 13.78 -9.15 18.70
C VAL A 309 14.61 -9.47 17.45
N SER A 310 15.27 -10.64 17.44
CA SER A 310 16.08 -11.07 16.29
C SER A 310 15.23 -11.30 15.05
N TRP A 311 14.03 -11.87 15.23
CA TRP A 311 13.11 -12.15 14.13
C TRP A 311 12.53 -10.86 13.54
N VAL A 312 12.08 -9.92 14.38
CA VAL A 312 11.54 -8.65 13.89
C VAL A 312 12.61 -7.83 13.18
N LEU A 313 13.86 -7.84 13.67
CA LEU A 313 14.99 -7.20 12.99
C LEU A 313 15.17 -7.74 11.56
N ALA A 314 15.08 -9.07 11.38
CA ALA A 314 15.19 -9.70 10.06
C ALA A 314 14.03 -9.28 9.14
N ILE A 315 12.81 -9.22 9.66
CA ILE A 315 11.62 -8.79 8.91
C ILE A 315 11.72 -7.31 8.50
N LEU A 316 12.12 -6.43 9.41
CA LEU A 316 12.30 -5.01 9.11
C LEU A 316 13.37 -4.83 8.02
N HIS A 317 14.50 -5.52 8.15
CA HIS A 317 15.55 -5.45 7.15
C HIS A 317 15.05 -5.82 5.73
N GLN A 318 14.19 -6.82 5.63
CA GLN A 318 13.60 -7.21 4.35
C GLN A 318 12.58 -6.19 3.83
N ALA A 319 11.79 -5.56 4.71
CA ALA A 319 10.76 -4.60 4.34
C ALA A 319 11.31 -3.23 3.92
N PHE A 320 12.44 -2.79 4.50
CA PHE A 320 12.98 -1.44 4.31
C PHE A 320 14.18 -1.35 3.33
N GLY A 321 14.67 -2.49 2.82
CA GLY A 321 15.71 -2.52 1.77
C GLY A 321 17.15 -2.37 2.28
N LYS A 322 18.10 -2.75 1.43
CA LYS A 322 19.53 -2.84 1.74
C LYS A 322 20.26 -1.53 1.44
N ASN A 323 20.45 -0.66 2.42
CA ASN A 323 21.57 0.29 2.41
C ASN A 323 22.13 0.49 3.83
N CYS A 324 23.42 0.19 3.96
CA CYS A 324 24.33 0.40 5.10
C CYS A 324 24.14 -0.47 6.37
N GLY A 325 25.21 -1.18 6.76
CA GLY A 325 25.29 -1.92 8.03
C GLY A 325 24.99 -1.08 9.28
N LEU A 326 25.22 0.24 9.21
CA LEU A 326 24.84 1.19 10.25
C LEU A 326 23.32 1.24 10.52
N TRP A 327 22.47 1.01 9.52
CA TRP A 327 21.02 1.00 9.73
C TRP A 327 20.59 -0.22 10.56
N THR A 328 21.16 -1.39 10.25
CA THR A 328 20.85 -2.64 10.97
C THR A 328 21.32 -2.55 12.42
N LEU A 329 22.50 -1.97 12.66
CA LEU A 329 23.02 -1.77 14.01
C LEU A 329 22.15 -0.78 14.81
N LYS A 330 21.76 0.35 14.21
CA LYS A 330 20.90 1.35 14.86
C LYS A 330 19.52 0.78 15.23
N VAL A 331 18.88 0.08 14.28
CA VAL A 331 17.57 -0.55 14.54
C VAL A 331 17.71 -1.65 15.59
N GLY A 332 18.76 -2.48 15.52
CA GLY A 332 19.05 -3.47 16.54
C GLY A 332 19.20 -2.86 17.94
N LEU A 333 19.97 -1.78 18.07
CA LEU A 333 20.15 -1.07 19.33
C LEU A 333 18.83 -0.48 19.85
N ILE A 334 18.02 0.11 18.98
CA ILE A 334 16.69 0.64 19.33
C ILE A 334 15.78 -0.48 19.85
N LEU A 335 15.77 -1.66 19.22
CA LEU A 335 14.96 -2.78 19.67
C LEU A 335 15.44 -3.34 21.02
N VAL A 336 16.76 -3.39 21.25
CA VAL A 336 17.31 -3.82 22.55
C VAL A 336 16.97 -2.82 23.64
N LEU A 337 17.22 -1.53 23.42
CA LEU A 337 16.88 -0.47 24.38
C LEU A 337 15.37 -0.42 24.66
N GLY A 338 14.55 -0.52 23.61
CA GLY A 338 13.10 -0.61 23.76
C GLY A 338 12.68 -1.79 24.63
N SER A 339 13.28 -2.96 24.41
CA SER A 339 12.94 -4.18 25.17
C SER A 339 13.23 -4.03 26.66
N VAL A 340 14.23 -3.23 27.04
CA VAL A 340 14.56 -2.91 28.44
C VAL A 340 13.62 -1.85 29.01
N LEU A 341 13.22 -0.85 28.22
CA LEU A 341 12.46 0.32 28.72
C LEU A 341 10.95 0.07 28.79
N ILE A 342 10.41 -0.62 27.79
CA ILE A 342 8.96 -0.79 27.60
C ILE A 342 8.56 -2.26 27.41
N GLY A 343 9.50 -3.17 27.62
CA GLY A 343 9.30 -4.60 27.49
C GLY A 343 9.47 -5.11 26.05
N PRO A 344 9.88 -6.38 25.89
CA PRO A 344 10.13 -7.00 24.59
C PRO A 344 8.84 -7.16 23.76
N GLY A 345 7.72 -7.51 24.38
CA GLY A 345 6.42 -7.62 23.69
C GLY A 345 5.93 -6.29 23.13
N GLY A 346 6.05 -5.22 23.91
CA GLY A 346 5.76 -3.84 23.49
C GLY A 346 6.60 -3.40 22.31
N THR A 347 7.91 -3.64 22.40
CA THR A 347 8.89 -3.22 21.40
C THR A 347 8.69 -3.92 20.05
N VAL A 348 8.54 -5.25 20.05
CA VAL A 348 8.32 -6.02 18.82
C VAL A 348 7.00 -5.63 18.15
N SER A 349 5.94 -5.45 18.94
CA SER A 349 4.62 -5.08 18.41
C SER A 349 4.64 -3.70 17.74
N LEU A 350 5.28 -2.70 18.37
CA LEU A 350 5.40 -1.37 17.80
C LEU A 350 6.23 -1.37 16.50
N ALA A 351 7.32 -2.14 16.48
CA ALA A 351 8.15 -2.30 15.29
C ALA A 351 7.36 -2.90 14.10
N LEU A 352 6.53 -3.92 14.36
CA LEU A 352 5.65 -4.50 13.35
C LEU A 352 4.56 -3.52 12.88
N ALA A 353 4.01 -2.69 13.76
CA ALA A 353 3.06 -1.64 13.37
C ALA A 353 3.70 -0.59 12.42
N ILE A 354 4.95 -0.20 12.68
CA ILE A 354 5.72 0.72 11.82
C ILE A 354 5.98 0.10 10.46
N ARG A 355 6.36 -1.18 10.42
CA ARG A 355 6.57 -1.92 9.16
C ARG A 355 5.32 -1.89 8.28
N GLU A 356 4.14 -2.19 8.82
CA GLU A 356 2.89 -2.21 8.03
C GLU A 356 2.56 -0.84 7.44
N ALA A 357 2.79 0.24 8.20
CA ALA A 357 2.61 1.60 7.71
C ALA A 357 3.51 1.91 6.50
N GLN A 358 4.76 1.42 6.51
CA GLN A 358 5.65 1.60 5.37
C GLN A 358 5.23 0.78 4.15
N LEU A 359 4.87 -0.49 4.35
CA LEU A 359 4.43 -1.37 3.27
C LEU A 359 3.21 -0.80 2.55
N GLU A 360 2.28 -0.17 3.29
CA GLU A 360 1.14 0.54 2.73
C GLU A 360 1.57 1.70 1.81
N ARG A 361 2.52 2.53 2.27
CA ARG A 361 3.06 3.66 1.47
C ARG A 361 3.72 3.17 0.18
N SER A 362 4.60 2.18 0.26
CA SER A 362 5.29 1.63 -0.93
C SER A 362 4.34 1.05 -1.98
N ARG A 363 3.21 0.46 -1.56
CA ARG A 363 2.18 -0.03 -2.49
C ARG A 363 1.44 1.12 -3.18
N LYS A 364 1.12 2.20 -2.46
CA LYS A 364 0.48 3.40 -3.02
C LYS A 364 1.37 4.02 -4.10
N ASP A 365 2.66 4.20 -3.81
CA ASP A 365 3.63 4.76 -4.77
C ASP A 365 3.77 3.88 -6.03
N SER A 366 3.85 2.56 -5.86
CA SER A 366 3.97 1.61 -6.98
C SER A 366 2.74 1.60 -7.90
N SER A 367 1.54 1.79 -7.33
CA SER A 367 0.29 1.82 -8.11
C SER A 367 0.17 3.06 -9.00
N GLN A 368 0.63 4.22 -8.52
CA GLN A 368 0.67 5.45 -9.31
C GLN A 368 1.73 5.36 -10.41
N LEU A 369 2.91 4.80 -10.11
CA LEU A 369 3.97 4.61 -11.09
C LEU A 369 3.54 3.68 -12.23
N THR A 370 2.85 2.57 -11.92
CA THR A 370 2.37 1.60 -12.91
C THR A 370 1.33 2.19 -13.87
N PHE A 371 0.46 3.07 -13.38
CA PHE A 371 -0.53 3.77 -14.20
C PHE A 371 0.14 4.73 -15.21
N VAL A 372 1.16 5.48 -14.75
CA VAL A 372 1.93 6.40 -15.59
C VAL A 372 2.79 5.65 -16.62
N THR A 373 3.49 4.59 -16.22
CA THR A 373 4.36 3.81 -17.12
C THR A 373 3.58 3.12 -18.25
N ARG A 374 2.35 2.64 -17.99
CA ARG A 374 1.53 1.99 -19.02
C ARG A 374 1.09 2.98 -20.10
N MET A 375 0.88 4.24 -19.74
CA MET A 375 0.58 5.33 -20.68
C MET A 375 1.79 5.69 -21.55
N MET A 376 2.99 5.75 -20.96
CA MET A 376 4.24 6.09 -21.66
C MET A 376 4.66 5.05 -22.73
N SER A 377 4.30 3.78 -22.59
CA SER A 377 4.76 2.72 -23.51
C SER A 377 4.04 2.66 -24.86
N ASP A 378 2.81 3.19 -24.98
CA ASP A 378 1.99 3.00 -26.19
C ASP A 378 2.33 3.99 -27.31
N LEU A 379 2.78 5.20 -26.99
CA LEU A 379 3.06 6.25 -27.99
C LEU A 379 4.54 6.37 -28.37
N SER A 380 5.40 5.54 -27.79
CA SER A 380 6.84 5.54 -28.08
C SER A 380 7.13 5.25 -29.54
N ALA A 381 7.99 6.07 -30.15
CA ALA A 381 8.41 6.03 -31.56
C ALA A 381 7.29 6.16 -32.60
N LYS A 382 6.05 6.46 -32.20
CA LYS A 382 4.94 6.74 -33.12
C LYS A 382 5.07 8.17 -33.67
N VAL A 383 4.89 8.34 -34.99
CA VAL A 383 4.94 9.65 -35.65
C VAL A 383 3.60 10.37 -35.49
N ILE A 384 3.62 11.55 -34.86
CA ILE A 384 2.44 12.37 -34.60
C ILE A 384 2.66 13.79 -35.11
N VAL A 385 1.68 14.30 -35.86
CA VAL A 385 1.71 15.68 -36.36
C VAL A 385 0.80 16.58 -35.52
N ILE A 386 1.19 17.84 -35.31
CA ILE A 386 0.45 18.80 -34.49
C ILE A 386 0.44 20.16 -35.16
N THR A 387 -0.75 20.71 -35.44
CA THR A 387 -0.91 22.11 -35.85
C THR A 387 -1.23 23.01 -34.64
N GLY A 388 -0.82 24.27 -34.68
CA GLY A 388 -0.96 25.17 -33.52
C GLY A 388 -0.02 24.81 -32.37
N ALA A 389 1.13 24.22 -32.68
CA ALA A 389 2.03 23.61 -31.70
C ALA A 389 2.85 24.61 -30.87
N ALA A 390 2.91 25.90 -31.26
CA ALA A 390 3.80 26.85 -30.60
C ALA A 390 3.25 27.38 -29.26
N SER A 391 1.98 27.16 -28.94
CA SER A 391 1.36 27.68 -27.71
C SER A 391 0.14 26.88 -27.23
N GLY A 392 -0.37 27.23 -26.04
CA GLY A 392 -1.63 26.72 -25.50
C GLY A 392 -1.75 25.20 -25.49
N ILE A 393 -2.91 24.70 -25.91
CA ILE A 393 -3.23 23.26 -25.93
C ILE A 393 -2.28 22.49 -26.86
N GLY A 394 -1.86 23.08 -27.99
CA GLY A 394 -0.93 22.45 -28.92
C GLY A 394 0.44 22.21 -28.31
N LEU A 395 0.98 23.22 -27.61
CA LEU A 395 2.24 23.08 -26.88
C LEU A 395 2.14 22.06 -25.73
N ALA A 396 1.08 22.11 -24.94
CA ALA A 396 0.85 21.14 -23.86
C ALA A 396 0.76 19.70 -24.40
N THR A 397 0.08 19.52 -25.54
CA THR A 397 -0.02 18.22 -26.25
C THR A 397 1.35 17.76 -26.73
N ALA A 398 2.14 18.64 -27.36
CA ALA A 398 3.49 18.31 -27.84
C ALA A 398 4.41 17.89 -26.69
N ARG A 399 4.35 18.57 -25.53
CA ARG A 399 5.11 18.21 -24.33
C ARG A 399 4.75 16.82 -23.80
N LEU A 400 3.47 16.53 -23.64
CA LEU A 400 3.02 15.22 -23.15
C LEU A 400 3.40 14.09 -24.12
N LEU A 401 3.28 14.31 -25.43
CA LEU A 401 3.67 13.30 -26.42
C LEU A 401 5.19 13.07 -26.45
N ALA A 402 6.00 14.12 -26.36
CA ALA A 402 7.45 14.00 -26.29
C ALA A 402 7.91 13.25 -25.03
N GLN A 403 7.27 13.50 -23.88
CA GLN A 403 7.53 12.75 -22.64
C GLN A 403 7.21 11.25 -22.77
N GLN A 404 6.32 10.87 -23.69
CA GLN A 404 6.00 9.48 -24.01
C GLN A 404 6.86 8.91 -25.14
N GLY A 405 7.85 9.68 -25.63
CA GLY A 405 8.79 9.26 -26.66
C GLY A 405 8.20 9.17 -28.06
N ALA A 406 7.06 9.82 -28.35
CA ALA A 406 6.52 9.93 -29.70
C ALA A 406 7.42 10.81 -30.58
N PHE A 407 7.50 10.55 -31.88
CA PHE A 407 8.17 11.46 -32.81
C PHE A 407 7.21 12.52 -33.30
N LEU A 408 7.63 13.79 -33.28
CA LEU A 408 6.73 14.93 -33.45
C LEU A 408 7.05 15.72 -34.72
N SER A 409 6.02 16.03 -35.50
CA SER A 409 6.07 17.07 -36.53
C SER A 409 5.20 18.24 -36.10
N LEU A 410 5.81 19.37 -35.78
CA LEU A 410 5.18 20.53 -35.20
C LEU A 410 4.99 21.62 -36.26
N ALA A 411 3.75 22.10 -36.40
CA ALA A 411 3.38 23.14 -37.33
C ALA A 411 2.73 24.34 -36.63
N ASP A 412 3.20 25.53 -36.97
CA ASP A 412 2.65 26.80 -36.50
C ASP A 412 3.04 27.94 -37.45
N ILE A 413 2.35 29.08 -37.40
CA ILE A 413 2.72 30.27 -38.16
C ILE A 413 3.86 31.05 -37.46
N ASN A 414 3.99 30.90 -36.14
CA ASN A 414 5.03 31.58 -35.35
C ASN A 414 6.36 30.81 -35.39
N LYS A 415 7.20 31.16 -36.38
CA LYS A 415 8.52 30.55 -36.58
C LYS A 415 9.42 30.59 -35.34
N SER A 416 9.48 31.73 -34.63
CA SER A 416 10.39 31.91 -33.49
C SER A 416 10.01 30.98 -32.36
N ARG A 417 8.73 31.03 -31.95
CA ARG A 417 8.24 30.25 -30.83
C ARG A 417 8.26 28.74 -31.13
N LEU A 418 7.99 28.36 -32.38
CA LEU A 418 8.07 26.96 -32.81
C LEU A 418 9.49 26.39 -32.69
N GLY A 419 10.53 27.20 -32.97
CA GLY A 419 11.93 26.82 -32.78
C GLY A 419 12.28 26.59 -31.31
N GLU A 420 11.91 27.52 -30.44
CA GLU A 420 12.12 27.41 -28.98
C GLU A 420 11.46 26.14 -28.41
N VAL A 421 10.22 25.88 -28.80
CA VAL A 421 9.48 24.69 -28.39
C VAL A 421 10.19 23.42 -28.85
N ALA A 422 10.69 23.37 -30.09
CA ALA A 422 11.40 22.19 -30.58
C ALA A 422 12.66 21.91 -29.76
N ASP A 423 13.42 22.95 -29.40
CA ASP A 423 14.63 22.82 -28.57
C ASP A 423 14.31 22.41 -27.13
N GLU A 424 13.19 22.88 -26.57
CA GLU A 424 12.67 22.39 -25.28
C GLU A 424 12.33 20.89 -25.36
N LEU A 425 11.63 20.46 -26.40
CA LEU A 425 11.14 19.08 -26.52
C LEU A 425 12.25 18.08 -26.81
N ARG A 426 13.27 18.44 -27.60
CA ARG A 426 14.43 17.56 -27.87
C ARG A 426 15.13 17.11 -26.60
N LYS A 427 15.13 17.93 -25.55
CA LYS A 427 15.74 17.61 -24.24
C LYS A 427 15.00 16.50 -23.48
N LEU A 428 13.79 16.16 -23.90
CA LEU A 428 12.96 15.12 -23.27
C LEU A 428 13.25 13.71 -23.82
N TYR A 429 14.00 13.60 -24.92
CA TYR A 429 14.33 12.32 -25.53
C TYR A 429 15.67 11.76 -25.02
N PRO A 430 15.80 10.43 -24.86
CA PRO A 430 17.09 9.80 -24.57
C PRO A 430 18.13 10.09 -25.65
N SER A 431 19.40 10.17 -25.25
CA SER A 431 20.51 10.46 -26.17
C SER A 431 20.65 9.42 -27.30
N GLU A 432 20.23 8.18 -27.06
CA GLU A 432 20.23 7.08 -28.04
C GLU A 432 19.20 7.30 -29.15
N VAL A 433 18.08 7.96 -28.87
CA VAL A 433 17.09 8.30 -29.89
C VAL A 433 17.62 9.44 -30.77
N LEU A 434 18.17 10.48 -30.13
CA LEU A 434 18.73 11.66 -30.80
C LEU A 434 19.89 11.33 -31.76
N SER A 435 20.59 10.21 -31.56
CA SER A 435 21.68 9.77 -32.45
C SER A 435 21.20 9.08 -33.73
N THR A 436 19.91 8.71 -33.82
CA THR A 436 19.35 7.97 -34.96
C THR A 436 18.48 8.81 -35.88
N VAL A 437 17.65 9.69 -35.32
CA VAL A 437 16.77 10.61 -36.06
C VAL A 437 16.51 11.84 -35.18
N ASP A 438 16.36 13.02 -35.77
CA ASP A 438 15.82 14.18 -35.02
C ASP A 438 14.34 13.90 -34.72
N PRO A 439 13.96 13.66 -33.45
CA PRO A 439 12.61 13.23 -33.08
C PRO A 439 11.60 14.39 -33.18
N VAL A 440 12.04 15.61 -33.47
CA VAL A 440 11.19 16.79 -33.59
C VAL A 440 11.46 17.51 -34.93
N LEU A 441 10.52 17.40 -35.86
CA LEU A 441 10.50 18.18 -37.10
C LEU A 441 9.62 19.42 -36.91
N THR A 442 10.06 20.58 -37.40
CA THR A 442 9.25 21.81 -37.37
C THR A 442 8.91 22.29 -38.79
N THR A 443 7.75 22.90 -38.97
CA THR A 443 7.33 23.51 -40.23
C THR A 443 6.54 24.78 -39.97
N VAL A 444 6.96 25.89 -40.59
CA VAL A 444 6.15 27.11 -40.59
C VAL A 444 5.00 26.89 -41.57
N LEU A 445 3.77 26.84 -41.06
CA LEU A 445 2.59 26.45 -41.83
C LEU A 445 1.42 27.38 -41.59
N ASP A 446 0.89 27.91 -42.68
CA ASP A 446 -0.47 28.45 -42.73
C ASP A 446 -1.42 27.37 -43.25
N VAL A 447 -2.28 26.87 -42.37
CA VAL A 447 -3.21 25.76 -42.64
C VAL A 447 -4.21 26.08 -43.76
N ARG A 448 -4.41 27.36 -44.10
CA ARG A 448 -5.28 27.78 -45.21
C ARG A 448 -4.76 27.30 -46.57
N SER A 449 -3.44 27.08 -46.70
CA SER A 449 -2.82 26.56 -47.91
C SER A 449 -2.87 25.03 -47.97
N ALA A 450 -3.74 24.51 -48.83
CA ALA A 450 -3.86 23.08 -49.08
C ALA A 450 -2.54 22.44 -49.55
N GLN A 451 -1.81 23.14 -50.42
CA GLN A 451 -0.52 22.64 -50.93
C GLN A 451 0.51 22.57 -49.81
N ALA A 452 0.62 23.60 -48.97
CA ALA A 452 1.56 23.61 -47.86
C ALA A 452 1.26 22.50 -46.84
N CYS A 453 -0.02 22.19 -46.59
CA CYS A 453 -0.42 21.06 -45.75
C CYS A 453 0.04 19.71 -46.35
N ASN A 454 -0.17 19.50 -47.66
CA ASN A 454 0.30 18.29 -48.34
C ASN A 454 1.83 18.17 -48.27
N ASP A 455 2.56 19.25 -48.57
CA ASP A 455 4.02 19.27 -48.55
C ASP A 455 4.57 18.99 -47.15
N TRP A 456 3.94 19.56 -46.11
CA TRP A 456 4.31 19.31 -44.71
C TRP A 456 4.13 17.85 -44.32
N ILE A 457 3.00 17.23 -44.66
CA ILE A 457 2.76 15.81 -44.35
C ILE A 457 3.72 14.92 -45.14
N GLN A 458 3.95 15.19 -46.42
CA GLN A 458 4.90 14.45 -47.24
C GLN A 458 6.33 14.54 -46.69
N ARG A 459 6.75 15.74 -46.26
CA ARG A 459 8.05 15.96 -45.62
C ARG A 459 8.15 15.18 -44.31
N THR A 460 7.07 15.15 -43.53
CA THR A 460 7.03 14.43 -42.25
C THR A 460 7.24 12.93 -42.43
N VAL A 461 6.48 12.30 -43.34
CA VAL A 461 6.64 10.85 -43.59
C VAL A 461 7.99 10.49 -44.19
N THR A 462 8.57 11.40 -44.97
CA THR A 462 9.92 11.24 -45.54
C THR A 462 10.99 11.33 -44.45
N HIS A 463 10.90 12.34 -43.56
CA HIS A 463 11.87 12.57 -42.49
C HIS A 463 11.92 11.41 -41.49
N PHE A 464 10.76 10.92 -41.04
CA PHE A 464 10.68 9.82 -40.08
C PHE A 464 10.68 8.43 -40.72
N ASN A 465 10.60 8.35 -42.05
CA ASN A 465 10.48 7.12 -42.82
C ASN A 465 9.37 6.17 -42.31
N GLN A 466 8.25 6.75 -41.87
CA GLN A 466 7.13 6.04 -41.24
C GLN A 466 5.80 6.72 -41.60
N PRO A 467 4.68 5.97 -41.72
CA PRO A 467 3.36 6.56 -41.84
C PRO A 467 2.96 7.29 -40.55
N LEU A 468 2.00 8.20 -40.66
CA LEU A 468 1.48 8.88 -39.48
C LEU A 468 0.75 7.89 -38.58
N SER A 469 1.09 7.88 -37.30
CA SER A 469 0.35 7.13 -36.28
C SER A 469 -0.72 7.99 -35.62
N GLY A 470 -0.58 9.31 -35.66
CA GLY A 470 -1.68 10.20 -35.32
C GLY A 470 -1.50 11.65 -35.74
N ALA A 471 -2.55 12.44 -35.56
CA ALA A 471 -2.58 13.86 -35.86
C ALA A 471 -3.43 14.63 -34.85
N ALA A 472 -2.97 15.80 -34.42
CA ALA A 472 -3.70 16.73 -33.58
C ALA A 472 -3.88 18.07 -34.32
N ASN A 473 -5.08 18.29 -34.84
CA ASN A 473 -5.45 19.51 -35.55
C ASN A 473 -5.95 20.57 -34.56
N LEU A 474 -5.00 21.33 -33.99
CA LEU A 474 -5.26 22.26 -32.89
C LEU A 474 -5.09 23.74 -33.29
N ALA A 475 -4.67 24.03 -34.53
CA ALA A 475 -4.66 25.39 -35.04
C ALA A 475 -6.08 26.01 -35.07
N GLY A 476 -6.19 27.24 -34.60
CA GLY A 476 -7.44 27.99 -34.65
C GLY A 476 -7.29 29.42 -34.17
N VAL A 477 -8.28 30.25 -34.49
CA VAL A 477 -8.35 31.68 -34.16
C VAL A 477 -9.77 32.08 -33.77
N PHE A 478 -9.90 33.20 -33.06
CA PHE A 478 -11.17 33.90 -32.91
C PHE A 478 -11.25 35.09 -33.88
N GLY A 479 -12.47 35.56 -34.11
CA GLY A 479 -12.68 36.88 -34.72
C GLY A 479 -12.19 38.00 -33.78
N LYS A 480 -11.81 39.14 -34.36
CA LYS A 480 -11.41 40.34 -33.61
C LYS A 480 -12.59 40.95 -32.85
N SER A 481 -13.80 40.78 -33.35
CA SER A 481 -15.04 41.33 -32.80
C SER A 481 -15.76 40.37 -31.84
N ILE A 482 -15.09 39.31 -31.38
CA ILE A 482 -15.67 38.33 -30.45
C ILE A 482 -16.27 39.01 -29.21
N GLY A 483 -17.50 38.63 -28.86
CA GLY A 483 -18.17 39.12 -27.64
C GLY A 483 -18.63 40.58 -27.71
N GLN A 484 -18.47 41.25 -28.85
CA GLN A 484 -18.86 42.65 -29.05
C GLN A 484 -20.06 42.76 -29.98
N GLU A 485 -20.86 43.82 -29.84
CA GLU A 485 -22.03 44.10 -30.69
C GLU A 485 -21.67 44.18 -32.19
N VAL A 486 -20.47 44.67 -32.52
CA VAL A 486 -19.95 44.65 -33.91
C VAL A 486 -19.71 43.24 -34.45
N GLY A 487 -19.55 42.25 -33.57
CA GLY A 487 -19.45 40.82 -33.89
C GLY A 487 -20.80 40.13 -34.05
N ALA A 488 -21.93 40.84 -33.89
CA ALA A 488 -23.25 40.29 -34.20
C ALA A 488 -23.32 39.88 -35.68
N ILE A 489 -24.06 38.82 -36.00
CA ILE A 489 -24.15 38.30 -37.39
C ILE A 489 -24.55 39.38 -38.39
N ARG A 490 -25.49 40.27 -38.00
CA ARG A 490 -25.95 41.41 -38.83
C ARG A 490 -24.88 42.47 -39.11
N ASN A 491 -23.82 42.52 -38.31
CA ASN A 491 -22.75 43.52 -38.36
C ASN A 491 -21.40 42.94 -38.79
N MET A 492 -21.31 41.61 -38.92
CA MET A 492 -20.07 40.89 -39.23
C MET A 492 -19.54 41.28 -40.60
N THR A 493 -18.23 41.52 -40.68
CA THR A 493 -17.57 41.85 -41.95
C THR A 493 -17.13 40.59 -42.69
N ASP A 494 -17.25 40.59 -44.02
CA ASP A 494 -16.80 39.46 -44.85
C ASP A 494 -15.32 39.11 -44.60
N PRO A 495 -14.36 40.07 -44.54
CA PRO A 495 -12.96 39.72 -44.32
C PRO A 495 -12.68 39.02 -42.98
N GLU A 496 -13.41 39.38 -41.92
CA GLU A 496 -13.27 38.72 -40.62
C GLU A 496 -13.92 37.34 -40.62
N ALA A 497 -15.13 37.23 -41.20
CA ALA A 497 -15.81 35.95 -41.35
C ALA A 497 -14.98 34.97 -42.17
N ASP A 498 -14.48 35.41 -43.33
CA ASP A 498 -13.63 34.63 -44.23
C ASP A 498 -12.34 34.20 -43.53
N PHE A 499 -11.68 35.10 -42.78
CA PHE A 499 -10.47 34.73 -42.05
C PHE A 499 -10.71 33.61 -41.02
N VAL A 500 -11.77 33.72 -40.22
CA VAL A 500 -12.09 32.71 -39.19
C VAL A 500 -12.48 31.38 -39.84
N LEU A 501 -13.31 31.42 -40.88
CA LEU A 501 -13.71 30.23 -41.63
C LEU A 501 -12.50 29.60 -42.34
N ASP A 502 -11.64 30.38 -42.97
CA ASP A 502 -10.48 29.85 -43.67
C ASP A 502 -9.51 29.13 -42.74
N VAL A 503 -9.25 29.69 -41.55
CA VAL A 503 -8.33 29.05 -40.59
C VAL A 503 -8.98 27.86 -39.91
N ASN A 504 -10.14 28.06 -39.26
CA ASN A 504 -10.74 27.07 -38.38
C ASN A 504 -11.50 25.98 -39.12
N CYS A 505 -12.12 26.34 -40.24
CA CYS A 505 -12.85 25.44 -41.11
C CYS A 505 -11.86 24.94 -42.16
N ARG A 506 -11.62 25.71 -43.23
CA ARG A 506 -10.87 25.24 -44.40
C ARG A 506 -9.49 24.67 -44.05
N GLY A 507 -8.81 25.28 -43.08
CA GLY A 507 -7.52 24.82 -42.57
C GLY A 507 -7.55 23.44 -41.94
N THR A 508 -8.50 23.18 -41.03
CA THR A 508 -8.66 21.83 -40.45
C THR A 508 -9.00 20.79 -41.52
N PHE A 509 -9.83 21.13 -42.52
CA PHE A 509 -10.10 20.24 -43.64
C PHE A 509 -8.86 19.94 -44.48
N ASN A 510 -8.03 20.95 -44.76
CA ASN A 510 -6.79 20.77 -45.52
C ASN A 510 -5.84 19.81 -44.81
N CYS A 511 -5.63 19.98 -43.49
CA CYS A 511 -4.80 19.09 -42.68
C CYS A 511 -5.38 17.68 -42.63
N LEU A 512 -6.67 17.54 -42.26
CA LEU A 512 -7.35 16.25 -42.19
C LEU A 512 -7.23 15.46 -43.50
N ARG A 513 -7.45 16.12 -44.64
CA ARG A 513 -7.32 15.48 -45.96
C ARG A 513 -5.90 15.03 -46.25
N ALA A 514 -4.90 15.87 -45.98
CA ALA A 514 -3.49 15.53 -46.20
C ALA A 514 -3.03 14.37 -45.29
N GLU A 515 -3.45 14.39 -44.03
CA GLU A 515 -3.13 13.38 -43.02
C GLU A 515 -3.71 12.01 -43.38
N LEU A 516 -4.98 11.95 -43.79
CA LEU A 516 -5.67 10.71 -44.12
C LEU A 516 -5.03 9.94 -45.29
N VAL A 517 -4.37 10.63 -46.21
CA VAL A 517 -3.61 9.99 -47.32
C VAL A 517 -2.43 9.20 -46.78
N HIS A 518 -1.76 9.68 -45.73
CA HIS A 518 -0.51 9.13 -45.19
C HIS A 518 -0.66 8.43 -43.83
N MET A 519 -1.89 8.31 -43.33
CA MET A 519 -2.20 7.70 -42.04
C MET A 519 -2.00 6.18 -42.08
N LYS A 520 -1.38 5.66 -41.02
CA LYS A 520 -1.19 4.23 -40.79
C LYS A 520 -2.54 3.51 -40.79
N THR A 521 -2.64 2.45 -41.59
CA THR A 521 -3.80 1.56 -41.60
C THR A 521 -3.58 0.39 -40.68
N GLY A 522 -4.68 -0.09 -40.09
CA GLY A 522 -4.67 -1.23 -39.19
C GLY A 522 -5.39 -2.45 -39.77
N THR A 523 -5.50 -3.51 -38.96
CA THR A 523 -6.21 -4.73 -39.35
C THR A 523 -7.26 -5.08 -38.31
N ARG A 524 -8.41 -5.62 -38.75
CA ARG A 524 -9.53 -6.02 -37.89
C ARG A 524 -9.99 -4.91 -36.92
N GLY A 525 -9.96 -3.65 -37.38
CA GLY A 525 -10.36 -2.49 -36.57
C GLY A 525 -9.38 -2.10 -35.46
N ARG A 526 -8.11 -2.56 -35.51
CA ARG A 526 -7.08 -2.25 -34.50
C ARG A 526 -5.76 -1.82 -35.13
N HIS A 527 -4.94 -1.12 -34.35
CA HIS A 527 -3.56 -0.71 -34.69
C HIS A 527 -3.43 0.22 -35.92
N GLY A 528 -4.50 0.89 -36.32
CA GLY A 528 -4.44 2.01 -37.28
C GLY A 528 -4.12 3.34 -36.58
N GLY A 529 -4.11 4.42 -37.35
CA GLY A 529 -3.85 5.76 -36.83
C GLY A 529 -5.03 6.43 -36.12
N SER A 530 -4.78 7.54 -35.44
CA SER A 530 -5.81 8.34 -34.76
C SER A 530 -5.66 9.83 -35.01
N ILE A 531 -6.75 10.51 -35.33
CA ILE A 531 -6.81 11.96 -35.54
C ILE A 531 -7.70 12.59 -34.47
N VAL A 532 -7.25 13.70 -33.88
CA VAL A 532 -8.01 14.52 -32.94
C VAL A 532 -8.11 15.94 -33.48
N ASN A 533 -9.34 16.41 -33.72
CA ASN A 533 -9.61 17.77 -34.17
C ASN A 533 -10.06 18.66 -33.00
N ALA A 534 -9.63 19.92 -33.00
CA ALA A 534 -10.12 20.93 -32.04
C ALA A 534 -11.44 21.54 -32.52
N ALA A 535 -12.55 21.04 -31.98
CA ALA A 535 -13.83 21.75 -32.03
C ALA A 535 -13.86 22.84 -30.94
N SER A 536 -14.98 22.94 -30.22
CA SER A 536 -15.22 23.78 -29.05
C SER A 536 -16.59 23.38 -28.52
N ILE A 537 -16.95 23.76 -27.29
CA ILE A 537 -18.37 23.83 -26.91
C ILE A 537 -19.18 24.65 -27.93
N ALA A 538 -18.60 25.67 -28.56
CA ALA A 538 -19.22 26.43 -29.66
C ALA A 538 -19.44 25.62 -30.95
N GLY A 539 -18.97 24.37 -31.01
CA GLY A 539 -19.28 23.39 -32.05
C GLY A 539 -20.52 22.52 -31.76
N ILE A 540 -21.11 22.68 -30.57
CA ILE A 540 -22.30 21.96 -30.10
C ILE A 540 -23.37 22.89 -29.49
N MET A 541 -23.09 24.18 -29.38
CA MET A 541 -24.05 25.23 -29.00
C MET A 541 -23.77 26.53 -29.78
N GLY A 542 -24.75 27.45 -29.78
CA GLY A 542 -24.55 28.81 -30.27
C GLY A 542 -23.93 29.71 -29.22
N VAL A 543 -23.12 30.68 -29.66
CA VAL A 543 -22.55 31.75 -28.83
C VAL A 543 -22.79 33.07 -29.55
N GLU A 544 -23.45 34.02 -28.89
CA GLU A 544 -23.71 35.34 -29.46
C GLU A 544 -22.41 36.09 -29.77
N HIS A 545 -22.47 37.02 -30.73
CA HIS A 545 -21.32 37.82 -31.15
C HIS A 545 -20.08 37.01 -31.62
N ASN A 546 -20.26 35.75 -32.03
CA ASN A 546 -19.18 34.86 -32.44
C ASN A 546 -19.55 33.92 -33.60
N GLY A 547 -20.44 34.37 -34.51
CA GLY A 547 -21.06 33.55 -35.56
C GLY A 547 -20.09 32.74 -36.43
N PRO A 548 -19.08 33.35 -37.08
CA PRO A 548 -18.12 32.63 -37.92
C PRO A 548 -17.34 31.55 -37.15
N TYR A 549 -16.98 31.81 -35.90
CA TYR A 549 -16.30 30.81 -35.05
C TYR A 549 -17.22 29.63 -34.76
N VAL A 550 -18.45 29.89 -34.30
CA VAL A 550 -19.47 28.86 -34.04
C VAL A 550 -19.70 27.99 -35.28
N ALA A 551 -19.90 28.63 -36.44
CA ALA A 551 -20.06 27.93 -37.72
C ALA A 551 -18.85 27.06 -38.07
N SER A 552 -17.63 27.60 -37.92
CA SER A 552 -16.40 26.86 -38.17
C SER A 552 -16.24 25.63 -37.27
N LYS A 553 -16.60 25.73 -35.98
CA LYS A 553 -16.46 24.61 -35.04
C LYS A 553 -17.55 23.55 -35.22
N HIS A 554 -18.74 23.91 -35.68
CA HIS A 554 -19.74 22.95 -36.14
C HIS A 554 -19.27 22.20 -37.41
N ALA A 555 -18.59 22.88 -38.33
CA ALA A 555 -18.02 22.23 -39.51
C ALA A 555 -16.95 21.19 -39.14
N VAL A 556 -16.09 21.48 -38.17
CA VAL A 556 -15.11 20.53 -37.62
C VAL A 556 -15.80 19.27 -37.05
N VAL A 557 -16.93 19.44 -36.35
CA VAL A 557 -17.75 18.30 -35.87
C VAL A 557 -18.27 17.47 -37.05
N GLY A 558 -18.76 18.13 -38.10
CA GLY A 558 -19.22 17.48 -39.33
C GLY A 558 -18.13 16.63 -39.97
N TRP A 559 -16.96 17.20 -40.24
CA TRP A 559 -15.84 16.47 -40.84
C TRP A 559 -15.34 15.33 -39.98
N THR A 560 -15.26 15.53 -38.67
CA THR A 560 -14.84 14.48 -37.72
C THR A 560 -15.74 13.25 -37.84
N ARG A 561 -17.06 13.45 -37.81
CA ARG A 561 -18.03 12.35 -37.90
C ARG A 561 -18.04 11.68 -39.27
N THR A 562 -17.87 12.47 -40.34
CA THR A 562 -17.79 11.94 -41.71
C THR A 562 -16.54 11.10 -41.90
N ALA A 563 -15.35 11.65 -41.58
CA ALA A 563 -14.09 10.95 -41.71
C ALA A 563 -14.03 9.69 -40.83
N ALA A 564 -14.58 9.72 -39.61
CA ALA A 564 -14.68 8.54 -38.75
C ALA A 564 -15.45 7.38 -39.40
N LYS A 565 -16.51 7.69 -40.16
CA LYS A 565 -17.31 6.69 -40.90
C LYS A 565 -16.60 6.19 -42.15
N GLU A 566 -15.95 7.09 -42.89
CA GLU A 566 -15.23 6.76 -44.12
C GLU A 566 -13.99 5.89 -43.84
N GLU A 567 -13.25 6.22 -42.79
CA GLU A 567 -11.91 5.69 -42.52
C GLU A 567 -11.90 4.53 -41.52
N GLY A 568 -13.02 4.23 -40.86
CA GLY A 568 -13.12 3.15 -39.88
C GLY A 568 -12.74 1.77 -40.45
N LYS A 569 -12.98 1.52 -41.74
CA LYS A 569 -12.55 0.27 -42.41
C LYS A 569 -11.03 0.13 -42.52
N ARG A 570 -10.30 1.26 -42.52
CA ARG A 570 -8.83 1.32 -42.45
C ARG A 570 -8.31 1.27 -41.00
N ALA A 571 -9.20 1.04 -40.02
CA ALA A 571 -8.94 1.10 -38.60
C ALA A 571 -8.38 2.45 -38.12
N ILE A 572 -8.69 3.52 -38.85
CA ILE A 572 -8.33 4.88 -38.47
C ILE A 572 -9.47 5.48 -37.65
N ARG A 573 -9.12 6.09 -36.52
CA ARG A 573 -10.07 6.78 -35.65
C ARG A 573 -9.99 8.28 -35.87
N VAL A 574 -11.12 8.95 -35.92
CA VAL A 574 -11.20 10.41 -36.03
C VAL A 574 -12.17 10.91 -34.97
N ASN A 575 -11.67 11.70 -34.03
CA ASN A 575 -12.43 12.25 -32.91
C ASN A 575 -12.22 13.76 -32.82
N ALA A 576 -13.07 14.44 -32.07
CA ALA A 576 -12.92 15.85 -31.74
C ALA A 576 -12.98 16.05 -30.23
N ILE A 577 -12.22 17.01 -29.75
CA ILE A 577 -12.40 17.59 -28.42
C ILE A 577 -13.23 18.86 -28.54
N ALA A 578 -14.07 19.14 -27.54
CA ALA A 578 -14.86 20.35 -27.43
C ALA A 578 -14.49 21.09 -26.12
N PRO A 579 -13.39 21.86 -26.10
CA PRO A 579 -12.99 22.58 -24.90
C PRO A 579 -13.97 23.69 -24.52
N GLY A 580 -14.11 23.91 -23.21
CA GLY A 580 -14.70 25.12 -22.62
C GLY A 580 -13.70 26.27 -22.56
N ILE A 581 -13.68 27.04 -21.47
CA ILE A 581 -12.69 28.12 -21.27
C ILE A 581 -11.37 27.51 -20.77
N ILE A 582 -10.32 27.64 -21.56
CA ILE A 582 -8.99 27.10 -21.22
C ILE A 582 -7.99 28.25 -21.12
N ALA A 583 -7.18 28.25 -20.04
CA ALA A 583 -6.17 29.26 -19.75
C ALA A 583 -5.02 29.23 -20.78
N THR A 584 -5.25 29.83 -21.94
CA THR A 584 -4.31 29.89 -23.07
C THR A 584 -3.99 31.34 -23.43
N PRO A 585 -2.87 31.61 -24.15
CA PRO A 585 -2.56 32.96 -24.64
C PRO A 585 -3.69 33.57 -25.48
N MET A 586 -4.43 32.74 -26.22
CA MET A 586 -5.60 33.16 -26.99
C MET A 586 -6.67 33.78 -26.10
N ILE A 587 -7.04 33.10 -25.00
CA ILE A 587 -8.03 33.62 -24.04
C ILE A 587 -7.51 34.87 -23.33
N SER A 588 -6.25 34.88 -22.89
CA SER A 588 -5.64 36.05 -22.26
C SER A 588 -5.63 37.29 -23.15
N GLN A 589 -5.47 37.13 -24.47
CA GLN A 589 -5.52 38.24 -25.43
C GLN A 589 -6.92 38.82 -25.58
N ILE A 590 -7.95 37.97 -25.60
CA ILE A 590 -9.34 38.43 -25.70
C ILE A 590 -9.74 39.16 -24.41
N GLU A 591 -9.36 38.60 -23.26
CA GLU A 591 -9.56 39.22 -21.94
C GLU A 591 -8.92 40.62 -21.86
N ALA A 592 -7.67 40.73 -22.30
CA ALA A 592 -6.97 42.00 -22.36
C ALA A 592 -7.66 43.01 -23.29
N ALA A 593 -8.14 42.57 -24.46
CA ALA A 593 -8.85 43.43 -25.41
C ALA A 593 -10.22 43.89 -24.90
N ALA A 594 -10.91 43.04 -24.13
CA ALA A 594 -12.20 43.34 -23.53
C ALA A 594 -12.10 44.11 -22.19
N GLY A 595 -10.89 44.24 -21.63
CA GLY A 595 -10.68 44.87 -20.32
C GLY A 595 -11.27 44.09 -19.15
N THR A 596 -11.44 42.78 -19.29
CA THR A 596 -12.05 41.89 -18.28
C THR A 596 -11.31 40.57 -18.21
N THR A 597 -11.25 39.95 -17.03
CA THR A 597 -10.78 38.57 -16.85
C THR A 597 -11.90 37.53 -17.00
N GLU A 598 -13.13 38.01 -17.21
CA GLU A 598 -14.37 37.24 -17.28
C GLU A 598 -15.06 37.50 -18.62
N LEU A 599 -14.72 36.70 -19.63
CA LEU A 599 -15.25 36.83 -21.00
C LEU A 599 -16.78 36.64 -21.12
N PHE A 600 -17.46 36.22 -20.04
CA PHE A 600 -18.90 35.96 -20.01
C PHE A 600 -19.63 36.55 -18.80
N GLY A 601 -19.01 37.52 -18.10
CA GLY A 601 -19.68 38.41 -17.13
C GLY A 601 -20.08 37.84 -15.76
N ALA A 602 -19.88 36.54 -15.49
CA ALA A 602 -20.23 35.93 -14.19
C ALA A 602 -19.30 34.76 -13.80
N GLY A 603 -17.98 34.90 -14.00
CA GLY A 603 -17.02 33.82 -13.78
C GLY A 603 -17.06 32.71 -14.84
N ASP A 604 -16.38 31.59 -14.57
CA ASP A 604 -16.37 30.42 -15.46
C ASP A 604 -17.72 29.68 -15.35
N PRO A 605 -18.46 29.50 -16.47
CA PRO A 605 -19.77 28.83 -16.47
C PRO A 605 -19.70 27.31 -16.27
N GLY A 606 -18.51 26.70 -16.25
CA GLY A 606 -18.35 25.29 -15.89
C GLY A 606 -18.70 25.04 -14.42
N ALA A 607 -19.30 23.88 -14.13
CA ALA A 607 -19.60 23.42 -12.76
C ALA A 607 -18.36 23.38 -11.81
N LEU A 608 -17.15 23.32 -12.36
CA LEU A 608 -15.90 23.38 -11.61
C LEU A 608 -15.44 24.81 -11.25
N ALA A 609 -16.13 25.85 -11.74
CA ALA A 609 -15.92 27.27 -11.40
C ALA A 609 -14.46 27.75 -11.59
N ARG A 610 -13.74 27.19 -12.57
CA ARG A 610 -12.40 27.63 -12.99
C ARG A 610 -12.16 27.33 -14.46
N LYS A 611 -11.23 28.08 -15.05
CA LYS A 611 -10.67 27.78 -16.37
C LYS A 611 -9.95 26.44 -16.31
N GLY A 612 -10.07 25.67 -17.39
CA GLY A 612 -9.26 24.48 -17.59
C GLY A 612 -7.81 24.85 -17.90
N ASP A 613 -6.86 24.02 -17.48
CA ASP A 613 -5.48 24.15 -17.90
C ASP A 613 -5.26 23.50 -19.28
N PRO A 614 -4.37 24.03 -20.14
CA PRO A 614 -4.05 23.41 -21.43
C PRO A 614 -3.66 21.94 -21.32
N GLU A 615 -2.96 21.57 -20.25
CA GLU A 615 -2.53 20.21 -19.92
C GLU A 615 -3.70 19.25 -19.69
N GLU A 616 -4.82 19.72 -19.13
CA GLU A 616 -6.02 18.91 -18.93
C GLU A 616 -6.67 18.51 -20.26
N VAL A 617 -6.71 19.44 -21.21
CA VAL A 617 -7.17 19.16 -22.58
C VAL A 617 -6.17 18.29 -23.33
N ALA A 618 -4.88 18.58 -23.20
CA ALA A 618 -3.81 17.81 -23.82
C ALA A 618 -3.84 16.33 -23.38
N ALA A 619 -4.10 16.05 -22.11
CA ALA A 619 -4.25 14.69 -21.61
C ALA A 619 -5.37 13.91 -22.34
N VAL A 620 -6.50 14.59 -22.63
CA VAL A 620 -7.59 14.00 -23.41
C VAL A 620 -7.19 13.78 -24.87
N VAL A 621 -6.49 14.74 -25.49
CA VAL A 621 -5.95 14.57 -26.85
C VAL A 621 -5.03 13.35 -26.91
N VAL A 622 -4.09 13.23 -25.98
CA VAL A 622 -3.16 12.10 -25.91
C VAL A 622 -3.89 10.77 -25.70
N PHE A 623 -4.88 10.73 -24.82
CA PHE A 623 -5.75 9.56 -24.65
C PHE A 623 -6.43 9.16 -25.98
N LEU A 624 -7.02 10.13 -26.68
CA LEU A 624 -7.69 9.92 -27.96
C LEU A 624 -6.72 9.50 -29.08
N LEU A 625 -5.45 9.90 -29.01
CA LEU A 625 -4.40 9.45 -29.93
C LEU A 625 -3.89 8.02 -29.63
N SER A 626 -3.96 7.58 -28.36
CA SER A 626 -3.45 6.28 -27.90
C SER A 626 -4.40 5.09 -28.16
N ASP A 627 -3.87 3.87 -28.07
CA ASP A 627 -4.62 2.61 -28.14
C ASP A 627 -5.58 2.42 -26.95
N GLN A 628 -5.46 3.24 -25.88
CA GLN A 628 -6.42 3.25 -24.76
C GLN A 628 -7.82 3.71 -25.20
N SER A 629 -7.92 4.45 -26.29
CA SER A 629 -9.18 4.87 -26.91
C SER A 629 -9.49 4.06 -28.18
N SER A 630 -8.97 2.83 -28.29
CA SER A 630 -9.11 1.95 -29.48
C SER A 630 -10.54 1.67 -29.94
N PHE A 631 -11.55 1.94 -29.11
CA PHE A 631 -12.96 1.81 -29.46
C PHE A 631 -13.75 3.13 -29.40
N VAL A 632 -13.06 4.27 -29.28
CA VAL A 632 -13.65 5.62 -29.34
C VAL A 632 -13.42 6.19 -30.74
N ASN A 633 -14.49 6.37 -31.51
CA ASN A 633 -14.43 6.88 -32.88
C ASN A 633 -15.65 7.76 -33.21
N GLY A 634 -15.43 8.91 -33.85
CA GLY A 634 -16.48 9.87 -34.21
C GLY A 634 -17.05 10.67 -33.04
N VAL A 635 -16.44 10.61 -31.85
CA VAL A 635 -16.93 11.35 -30.67
C VAL A 635 -16.57 12.84 -30.77
N VAL A 636 -17.45 13.69 -30.25
CA VAL A 636 -17.14 15.07 -29.88
C VAL A 636 -17.14 15.08 -28.36
N LEU A 637 -15.96 15.11 -27.74
CA LEU A 637 -15.80 14.94 -26.30
C LEU A 637 -15.67 16.31 -25.62
N PRO A 638 -16.66 16.75 -24.81
CA PRO A 638 -16.54 17.97 -24.03
C PRO A 638 -15.40 17.88 -23.01
N VAL A 639 -14.61 18.96 -22.93
CA VAL A 639 -13.57 19.16 -21.89
C VAL A 639 -13.77 20.57 -21.34
N ASP A 640 -14.81 20.74 -20.55
CA ASP A 640 -15.44 22.06 -20.30
C ASP A 640 -15.79 22.31 -18.82
N GLY A 641 -15.28 21.46 -17.91
CA GLY A 641 -15.58 21.59 -16.48
C GLY A 641 -17.06 21.41 -16.13
N GLY A 642 -17.86 20.78 -16.99
CA GLY A 642 -19.30 20.60 -16.78
C GLY A 642 -20.12 21.82 -17.22
N TRP A 643 -19.68 22.56 -18.23
CA TRP A 643 -20.49 23.65 -18.79
C TRP A 643 -21.72 23.08 -19.53
N MET A 644 -21.54 22.01 -20.32
CA MET A 644 -22.60 21.47 -21.17
C MET A 644 -23.51 20.41 -20.51
N CYS A 645 -23.37 20.14 -19.21
CA CYS A 645 -24.08 19.02 -18.55
C CYS A 645 -25.45 19.39 -17.95
#